data_AF-A0AB40CED1-F1
#
_entry.id   AF-A0AB40CED1-F1
#
_cell.length_a   1.000
_cell.length_b   1.000
_cell.length_c   1.000
_cell.angle_alpha   90.00
_cell.angle_beta   90.00
_cell.angle_gamma   90.00
#
_symmetry.space_group_name_H-M   'P 1'
#
loop_
_entity.id
_entity.type
_entity.pdbx_description
1 polymer ?
#
loop_
_entity_poly.entity_id
_entity_poly.type
_entity_poly.pdbx_seq_one_letter_code
_entity_poly.pdbx_strand_id
1 'polypeptide(L)'
;MAEGGDDDAVLSDIEGDDPSPIVLATGDADQSSAAADHRVRELLTELEEERRARKAAEDARSDLQTSFDRLKAVAHDIIKKRDEVSKAADRAAGELSEMVKVKDEAVKQKDLLRSEMEAAAQMLVSGIDKISGKVSNFKNFSAGGLPRSNKYTGLPAVAYGVIKRTNEIVEELVKQIDVSIKSRDQARELMEQRNFEIAIEVSQLEATIGGLRDEVAQKGKEIENLEKLVADGNAKVSQLEKEMAELRQFGEECDNKLRAFETKLDSQRPLLIDQLNYISKAYEEIHGIVNIMNGDASDQSEASDSLFMWKEVDMDMDENLQTSSEGTKSVCELAKVALEKVREGMLKRNEEVTALNERLSELLSEKQHIGTLLRSALSSKTNEILQVAEDGLREAGIDLKLNGHHKDGLEDVEEDEVYTLAGALENTVKTSQLKIIELQHLVEALRAESGLLKAHLDTQAKEINQLKRQIKQLEEQERVANESVEGLMMDIATAEEEIARWKAAAEQEAAAGRAVEQEFQTQLSTLRRELDEAKQALLESENKLKFKEETAAAAMAARDAAEKSLRLADMRATRLRERVEELSQQLEESENQHDSRNRSRHRYVCWPWQWLGLDLVRNPQETIQSSNEMELSEPLI
;
A
#
# COMPACT_ATOMS: atom_id res chain seq x y z
N MET A 1 103.11 11.29 64.18
CA MET A 1 103.26 10.51 65.42
C MET A 1 104.18 9.34 65.03
N ALA A 2 105.51 9.42 65.06
CA ALA A 2 106.42 9.75 66.18
C ALA A 2 106.07 8.89 67.40
N GLU A 3 106.88 7.97 67.92
CA GLU A 3 108.33 7.94 68.24
C GLU A 3 108.90 6.53 67.90
N GLY A 4 110.18 6.24 67.65
CA GLY A 4 111.43 6.82 68.14
C GLY A 4 112.09 5.83 69.12
N GLY A 5 113.30 5.35 68.83
CA GLY A 5 114.19 4.74 69.83
C GLY A 5 114.93 3.47 69.41
N ASP A 6 116.09 3.67 68.79
CA ASP A 6 117.24 2.76 68.92
C ASP A 6 117.63 2.61 70.40
N ASP A 7 118.13 1.44 70.81
CA ASP A 7 119.24 1.36 71.75
C ASP A 7 120.02 0.06 71.53
N ASP A 8 121.25 0.28 71.06
CA ASP A 8 122.31 -0.67 70.80
C ASP A 8 123.37 -0.38 71.87
N ALA A 9 123.50 -1.22 72.91
CA ALA A 9 124.57 -1.07 73.90
C ALA A 9 124.89 -2.34 74.71
N VAL A 10 125.97 -2.99 74.28
CA VAL A 10 127.07 -3.50 75.12
C VAL A 10 126.77 -4.63 76.13
N LEU A 11 127.08 -5.87 75.71
CA LEU A 11 127.55 -6.94 76.62
C LEU A 11 128.92 -7.42 76.12
N SER A 12 129.98 -6.88 76.71
CA SER A 12 131.36 -7.36 76.59
C SER A 12 131.73 -8.10 77.88
N ASP A 13 131.77 -9.43 77.84
CA ASP A 13 132.42 -10.26 78.86
C ASP A 13 133.93 -10.25 78.60
N ILE A 14 134.69 -9.68 79.52
CA ILE A 14 136.15 -9.83 79.62
C ILE A 14 136.44 -10.32 81.04
N GLU A 15 136.79 -11.59 81.20
CA GLU A 15 137.23 -12.13 82.47
C GLU A 15 138.35 -13.16 82.24
N GLY A 16 139.54 -12.78 82.71
CA GLY A 16 140.58 -13.63 83.29
C GLY A 16 141.36 -14.56 82.36
N ASP A 17 142.65 -14.83 82.56
CA ASP A 17 143.69 -14.29 83.44
C ASP A 17 144.96 -15.00 82.93
N ASP A 18 146.05 -14.28 82.69
CA ASP A 18 147.35 -14.84 82.27
C ASP A 18 148.23 -15.01 83.53
N PRO A 19 149.02 -16.10 83.66
CA PRO A 19 149.63 -16.50 84.91
C PRO A 19 150.97 -15.82 85.23
N SER A 20 151.15 -15.55 86.52
CA SER A 20 152.37 -15.73 87.35
C SER A 20 153.77 -15.38 86.79
N PRO A 21 154.52 -14.44 87.42
CA PRO A 21 155.93 -14.18 87.13
C PRO A 21 156.87 -15.06 87.98
N ILE A 22 157.84 -15.72 87.36
CA ILE A 22 158.97 -16.39 88.04
C ILE A 22 160.12 -15.39 88.19
N VAL A 23 160.49 -15.11 89.44
CA VAL A 23 161.75 -14.49 89.88
C VAL A 23 162.71 -15.59 90.33
N LEU A 24 164.01 -15.40 90.09
CA LEU A 24 165.23 -15.94 90.76
C LEU A 24 166.29 -16.27 89.67
N ALA A 25 167.57 -15.92 89.72
CA ALA A 25 168.41 -15.20 90.69
C ALA A 25 169.76 -14.85 90.00
N THR A 26 170.46 -13.84 90.53
CA THR A 26 171.89 -13.56 90.36
C THR A 26 172.77 -14.43 91.28
N GLY A 27 173.97 -14.82 90.84
CA GLY A 27 175.11 -15.13 91.74
C GLY A 27 176.05 -16.28 91.36
N ASP A 28 177.27 -15.92 90.93
CA ASP A 28 178.62 -16.51 91.12
C ASP A 28 178.92 -17.97 90.69
N ALA A 29 179.81 -18.21 89.70
CA ALA A 29 181.29 -18.22 89.75
C ALA A 29 181.83 -19.30 90.72
N ASP A 30 182.53 -20.36 90.30
CA ASP A 30 183.90 -20.29 89.75
C ASP A 30 184.38 -21.66 89.20
N GLN A 31 185.34 -21.64 88.26
CA GLN A 31 186.35 -22.69 87.97
C GLN A 31 185.95 -24.07 87.36
N SER A 32 185.93 -24.18 86.02
CA SER A 32 186.90 -25.00 85.25
C SER A 32 186.69 -24.86 83.73
N SER A 33 187.78 -24.65 83.01
CA SER A 33 187.86 -24.31 81.59
C SER A 33 187.52 -25.50 80.68
N ALA A 34 186.33 -25.50 80.03
CA ALA A 34 186.03 -26.07 78.69
C ALA A 34 184.51 -26.26 78.38
N ALA A 35 183.58 -26.13 79.34
CA ALA A 35 182.16 -26.50 79.16
C ALA A 35 181.17 -25.38 78.78
N ALA A 36 181.55 -24.10 78.82
CA ALA A 36 180.63 -22.96 78.63
C ALA A 36 180.22 -22.68 77.16
N ASP A 37 181.06 -23.02 76.18
CA ASP A 37 180.82 -22.71 74.75
C ASP A 37 179.80 -23.61 74.04
N HIS A 38 179.34 -24.69 74.68
CA HIS A 38 178.30 -25.57 74.12
C HIS A 38 176.89 -25.09 74.47
N ARG A 39 176.70 -24.53 75.68
CA ARG A 39 175.38 -24.16 76.22
C ARG A 39 174.82 -22.86 75.62
N VAL A 40 175.70 -21.95 75.20
CA VAL A 40 175.30 -20.70 74.50
C VAL A 40 174.78 -20.99 73.09
N ARG A 41 175.32 -22.02 72.41
CA ARG A 41 174.86 -22.40 71.06
C ARG A 41 173.46 -23.05 71.08
N GLU A 42 173.13 -23.84 72.09
CA GLU A 42 171.78 -24.44 72.24
C GLU A 42 170.69 -23.39 72.49
N LEU A 43 170.95 -22.40 73.35
CA LEU A 43 169.97 -21.34 73.63
C LEU A 43 169.68 -20.45 72.42
N LEU A 44 170.67 -20.22 71.55
CA LEU A 44 170.44 -19.49 70.31
C LEU A 44 169.55 -20.29 69.34
N THR A 45 169.73 -21.61 69.25
CA THR A 45 168.85 -22.45 68.42
C THR A 45 167.42 -22.51 68.96
N GLU A 46 167.22 -22.59 70.28
CA GLU A 46 165.88 -22.55 70.89
C GLU A 46 165.18 -21.20 70.65
N LEU A 47 165.89 -20.07 70.79
CA LEU A 47 165.32 -18.75 70.51
C LEU A 47 164.92 -18.60 69.03
N GLU A 48 165.70 -19.19 68.13
CA GLU A 48 165.44 -19.12 66.69
C GLU A 48 164.27 -20.03 66.27
N GLU A 49 164.07 -21.16 66.96
CA GLU A 49 162.88 -22.01 66.81
C GLU A 49 161.63 -21.35 67.40
N GLU A 50 161.74 -20.70 68.56
CA GLU A 50 160.62 -19.98 69.20
C GLU A 50 160.13 -18.80 68.36
N ARG A 51 161.05 -18.04 67.76
CA ARG A 51 160.72 -16.99 66.78
C ARG A 51 160.04 -17.57 65.53
N ARG A 52 160.50 -18.72 65.04
CA ARG A 52 159.88 -19.41 63.89
C ARG A 52 158.45 -19.86 64.24
N ALA A 53 158.24 -20.38 65.44
CA ALA A 53 156.92 -20.80 65.93
C ALA A 53 155.96 -19.62 66.11
N ARG A 54 156.42 -18.50 66.68
CA ARG A 54 155.59 -17.27 66.78
C ARG A 54 155.17 -16.74 65.43
N LYS A 55 156.10 -16.68 64.47
CA LYS A 55 155.77 -16.22 63.12
C LYS A 55 154.74 -17.12 62.44
N ALA A 56 154.88 -18.45 62.56
CA ALA A 56 153.90 -19.40 62.06
C ALA A 56 152.51 -19.24 62.73
N ALA A 57 152.48 -18.93 64.03
CA ALA A 57 151.23 -18.68 64.74
C ALA A 57 150.56 -17.35 64.34
N GLU A 58 151.34 -16.29 64.12
CA GLU A 58 150.84 -15.01 63.61
C GLU A 58 150.33 -15.14 62.16
N ASP A 59 151.07 -15.85 61.31
CA ASP A 59 150.66 -16.15 59.94
C ASP A 59 149.34 -16.95 59.95
N ALA A 60 149.24 -18.01 60.77
CA ALA A 60 148.00 -18.78 60.94
C ALA A 60 146.83 -17.94 61.48
N ARG A 61 147.09 -17.01 62.41
CA ARG A 61 146.08 -16.08 62.92
C ARG A 61 145.58 -15.13 61.82
N SER A 62 146.48 -14.65 60.96
CA SER A 62 146.13 -13.78 59.83
C SER A 62 145.32 -14.51 58.75
N ASP A 63 145.64 -15.78 58.49
CA ASP A 63 144.87 -16.66 57.61
C ASP A 63 143.47 -16.94 58.18
N LEU A 64 143.37 -17.14 59.49
CA LEU A 64 142.09 -17.37 60.15
C LEU A 64 141.22 -16.10 60.12
N GLN A 65 141.82 -14.92 60.36
CA GLN A 65 141.14 -13.64 60.24
C GLN A 65 140.62 -13.38 58.82
N THR A 66 141.44 -13.64 57.79
CA THR A 66 141.00 -13.50 56.39
C THR A 66 139.93 -14.52 56.02
N SER A 67 139.97 -15.74 56.56
CA SER A 67 138.90 -16.73 56.39
C SER A 67 137.58 -16.29 57.05
N PHE A 68 137.67 -15.66 58.23
CA PHE A 68 136.52 -15.12 58.96
C PHE A 68 135.89 -13.94 58.21
N ASP A 69 136.69 -13.02 57.68
CA ASP A 69 136.20 -11.89 56.90
C ASP A 69 135.53 -12.35 55.60
N ARG A 70 136.05 -13.41 54.94
CA ARG A 70 135.38 -14.06 53.81
C ARG A 70 134.05 -14.68 54.19
N LEU A 71 133.99 -15.39 55.32
CA LEU A 71 132.74 -16.00 55.79
C LEU A 71 131.70 -14.93 56.14
N LYS A 72 132.12 -13.83 56.75
CA LYS A 72 131.25 -12.68 57.05
C LYS A 72 130.67 -12.06 55.79
N ALA A 73 131.49 -11.87 54.75
CA ALA A 73 131.03 -11.40 53.44
C ALA A 73 130.02 -12.36 52.81
N VAL A 74 130.29 -13.68 52.87
CA VAL A 74 129.35 -14.71 52.37
C VAL A 74 128.04 -14.70 53.16
N ALA A 75 128.09 -14.57 54.49
CA ALA A 75 126.90 -14.49 55.32
C ALA A 75 126.05 -13.25 54.99
N HIS A 76 126.69 -12.09 54.81
CA HIS A 76 126.01 -10.87 54.39
C HIS A 76 125.39 -10.99 52.98
N ASP A 77 126.10 -11.62 52.03
CA ASP A 77 125.56 -11.89 50.69
C ASP A 77 124.38 -12.86 50.72
N ILE A 78 124.41 -13.89 51.58
CA ILE A 78 123.29 -14.81 51.77
C ILE A 78 122.08 -14.07 52.36
N ILE A 79 122.27 -13.23 53.37
CA ILE A 79 121.20 -12.42 53.96
C ILE A 79 120.61 -11.47 52.93
N LYS A 80 121.46 -10.79 52.15
CA LYS A 80 121.02 -9.88 51.08
C LYS A 80 120.20 -10.63 50.03
N LYS A 81 120.66 -11.80 49.57
CA LYS A 81 119.90 -12.63 48.63
C LYS A 81 118.57 -13.11 49.22
N ARG A 82 118.53 -13.48 50.50
CA ARG A 82 117.28 -13.85 51.19
C ARG A 82 116.30 -12.68 51.19
N ASP A 83 116.76 -11.47 51.51
CA ASP A 83 115.89 -10.29 51.57
C ASP A 83 115.42 -9.84 50.18
N GLU A 84 116.27 -9.98 49.15
CA GLU A 84 115.88 -9.80 47.74
C GLU A 84 114.83 -10.82 47.30
N VAL A 85 114.99 -12.10 47.68
CA VAL A 85 113.99 -13.15 47.42
C VAL A 85 112.70 -12.89 48.19
N SER A 86 112.76 -12.45 49.44
CA SER A 86 111.57 -12.11 50.22
C SER A 86 110.81 -10.95 49.60
N LYS A 87 111.49 -9.88 49.18
CA LYS A 87 110.87 -8.75 48.48
C LYS A 87 110.28 -9.17 47.12
N ALA A 88 110.93 -10.08 46.40
CA ALA A 88 110.39 -10.63 45.16
C ALA A 88 109.14 -11.49 45.41
N ALA A 89 109.13 -12.30 46.48
CA ALA A 89 107.98 -13.09 46.89
C ALA A 89 106.80 -12.21 47.32
N ASP A 90 107.04 -11.14 48.08
CA ASP A 90 106.00 -10.18 48.49
C ASP A 90 105.39 -9.44 47.28
N ARG A 91 106.21 -9.07 46.29
CA ARG A 91 105.71 -8.49 45.02
C ARG A 91 104.89 -9.49 44.23
N ALA A 92 105.34 -10.73 44.09
CA ALA A 92 104.59 -11.79 43.41
C ALA A 92 103.26 -12.10 44.13
N ALA A 93 103.24 -12.07 45.46
CA ALA A 93 102.03 -12.21 46.25
C ALA A 93 101.06 -11.03 46.05
N GLY A 94 101.59 -9.80 45.95
CA GLY A 94 100.81 -8.61 45.60
C GLY A 94 100.16 -8.72 44.22
N GLU A 95 100.94 -9.09 43.19
CA GLU A 95 100.46 -9.28 41.81
C GLU A 95 99.41 -10.39 41.71
N LEU A 96 99.59 -11.51 42.43
CA LEU A 96 98.58 -12.58 42.49
C LEU A 96 97.28 -12.10 43.17
N SER A 97 97.38 -11.30 44.23
CA SER A 97 96.21 -10.72 44.90
C SER A 97 95.44 -9.76 44.00
N GLU A 98 96.13 -8.92 43.22
CA GLU A 98 95.52 -8.04 42.23
C GLU A 98 94.90 -8.84 41.06
N MET A 99 95.59 -9.86 40.55
CA MET A 99 95.05 -10.77 39.53
C MET A 99 93.78 -11.49 39.98
N VAL A 100 93.73 -11.92 41.25
CA VAL A 100 92.51 -12.53 41.83
C VAL A 100 91.37 -11.52 41.89
N LYS A 101 91.62 -10.28 42.31
CA LYS A 101 90.59 -9.23 42.31
C LYS A 101 90.07 -8.93 40.91
N VAL A 102 90.95 -8.78 39.92
CA VAL A 102 90.56 -8.56 38.51
C VAL A 102 89.76 -9.74 37.97
N LYS A 103 90.14 -10.98 38.31
CA LYS A 103 89.38 -12.18 37.94
C LYS A 103 88.00 -12.20 38.60
N ASP A 104 87.90 -11.84 39.88
CA ASP A 104 86.63 -11.79 40.60
C ASP A 104 85.70 -10.70 40.05
N GLU A 105 86.24 -9.54 39.68
CA GLU A 105 85.52 -8.48 38.99
C GLU A 105 85.05 -8.92 37.60
N ALA A 106 85.91 -9.60 36.83
CA ALA A 106 85.54 -10.16 35.53
C ALA A 106 84.47 -11.26 35.64
N VAL A 107 84.50 -12.08 36.69
CA VAL A 107 83.46 -13.09 36.97
C VAL A 107 82.13 -12.39 37.30
N LYS A 108 82.14 -11.37 38.17
CA LYS A 108 80.93 -10.59 38.48
C LYS A 108 80.33 -9.94 37.24
N GLN A 109 81.16 -9.33 36.38
CA GLN A 109 80.70 -8.75 35.10
C GLN A 109 80.12 -9.81 34.17
N LYS A 110 80.76 -10.99 34.06
CA LYS A 110 80.24 -12.10 33.25
C LYS A 110 78.90 -12.61 33.77
N ASP A 111 78.73 -12.70 35.09
CA ASP A 111 77.47 -13.15 35.70
C ASP A 111 76.35 -12.12 35.55
N LEU A 112 76.68 -10.82 35.60
CA LEU A 112 75.76 -9.73 35.25
C LEU A 112 75.34 -9.80 33.77
N LEU A 113 76.27 -9.93 32.84
CA LEU A 113 75.95 -10.08 31.42
C LEU A 113 75.12 -11.34 31.14
N ARG A 114 75.36 -12.44 31.87
CA ARG A 114 74.55 -13.66 31.77
C ARG A 114 73.12 -13.43 32.25
N SER A 115 72.93 -12.76 33.40
CA SER A 115 71.59 -12.48 33.92
C SER A 115 70.82 -11.50 33.04
N GLU A 116 71.48 -10.50 32.47
CA GLU A 116 70.89 -9.61 31.45
C GLU A 116 70.49 -10.38 30.19
N MET A 117 71.33 -11.32 29.73
CA MET A 117 71.04 -12.15 28.56
C MET A 117 69.85 -13.11 28.80
N GLU A 118 69.72 -13.65 30.01
CA GLU A 118 68.57 -14.47 30.43
C GLU A 118 67.29 -13.63 30.56
N ALA A 119 67.38 -12.44 31.15
CA ALA A 119 66.25 -11.50 31.24
C ALA A 119 65.78 -11.07 29.84
N ALA A 120 66.69 -10.76 28.92
CA ALA A 120 66.38 -10.46 27.53
C ALA A 120 65.69 -11.65 26.83
N ALA A 121 66.17 -12.87 27.05
CA ALA A 121 65.53 -14.08 26.51
C ALA A 121 64.09 -14.25 27.04
N GLN A 122 63.87 -14.08 28.34
CA GLN A 122 62.53 -14.17 28.94
C GLN A 122 61.58 -13.09 28.41
N MET A 123 62.05 -11.85 28.26
CA MET A 123 61.25 -10.76 27.68
C MET A 123 60.86 -11.06 26.24
N LEU A 124 61.78 -11.61 25.43
CA LEU A 124 61.50 -12.02 24.05
C LEU A 124 60.43 -13.12 23.99
N VAL A 125 60.55 -14.16 24.82
CA VAL A 125 59.56 -15.26 24.90
C VAL A 125 58.20 -14.74 25.36
N SER A 126 58.14 -13.99 26.46
CA SER A 126 56.88 -13.43 26.97
C SER A 126 56.24 -12.46 25.98
N GLY A 127 57.05 -11.65 25.30
CA GLY A 127 56.58 -10.71 24.27
C GLY A 127 55.92 -11.45 23.10
N ILE A 128 56.57 -12.48 22.57
CA ILE A 128 56.00 -13.24 21.45
C ILE A 128 54.78 -14.06 21.87
N ASP A 129 54.72 -14.57 23.10
CA ASP A 129 53.57 -15.32 23.58
C ASP A 129 52.34 -14.41 23.76
N LYS A 130 52.54 -13.16 24.19
CA LYS A 130 51.48 -12.13 24.21
C LYS A 130 50.98 -11.80 22.80
N ILE A 131 51.88 -11.65 21.84
CA ILE A 131 51.51 -11.40 20.43
C ILE A 131 50.75 -12.61 19.87
N SER A 132 51.25 -13.82 20.10
CA SER A 132 50.62 -15.07 19.66
C SER A 132 49.22 -15.25 20.26
N GLY A 133 49.04 -14.89 21.54
CA GLY A 133 47.74 -14.90 22.21
C GLY A 133 46.73 -13.94 21.57
N LYS A 134 47.15 -12.73 21.17
CA LYS A 134 46.28 -11.75 20.50
C LYS A 134 45.82 -12.20 19.10
N VAL A 135 46.64 -12.98 18.41
CA VAL A 135 46.36 -13.46 17.04
C VAL A 135 45.77 -14.90 17.05
N SER A 136 45.52 -15.46 18.23
CA SER A 136 45.02 -16.84 18.39
C SER A 136 43.68 -17.11 17.70
N ASN A 137 42.83 -16.09 17.53
CA ASN A 137 41.56 -16.17 16.81
C ASN A 137 41.73 -16.56 15.33
N PHE A 138 42.87 -16.24 14.71
CA PHE A 138 43.15 -16.60 13.33
C PHE A 138 43.82 -17.97 13.24
N LYS A 139 44.79 -18.23 14.15
CA LYS A 139 45.55 -19.48 14.21
C LYS A 139 46.29 -19.58 15.55
N ASN A 140 46.37 -20.78 16.10
CA ASN A 140 47.07 -21.00 17.37
C ASN A 140 48.59 -21.16 17.18
N PHE A 141 49.34 -20.07 17.30
CA PHE A 141 50.81 -20.05 17.20
C PHE A 141 51.55 -20.50 18.48
N SER A 142 50.82 -20.65 19.59
CA SER A 142 51.39 -21.05 20.88
C SER A 142 51.54 -22.57 21.02
N ALA A 143 50.89 -23.33 20.13
CA ALA A 143 50.97 -24.78 20.11
C ALA A 143 52.38 -25.24 19.65
N GLY A 144 53.18 -25.78 20.59
CA GLY A 144 54.48 -26.41 20.28
C GLY A 144 55.74 -25.61 20.67
N GLY A 145 55.60 -24.47 21.35
CA GLY A 145 56.75 -23.68 21.80
C GLY A 145 57.46 -22.91 20.68
N LEU A 146 58.61 -22.27 20.98
CA LEU A 146 59.35 -21.47 19.99
C LEU A 146 59.93 -22.37 18.90
N PRO A 147 59.84 -21.98 17.61
CA PRO A 147 60.56 -22.67 16.54
C PRO A 147 62.06 -22.74 16.83
N ARG A 148 62.62 -23.95 16.87
CA ARG A 148 64.05 -24.17 17.15
C ARG A 148 64.88 -24.23 15.87
N SER A 149 66.13 -23.79 15.95
CA SER A 149 67.15 -23.94 14.90
C SER A 149 68.32 -24.71 15.47
N ASN A 150 68.87 -25.65 14.68
CA ASN A 150 70.08 -26.39 15.05
C ASN A 150 71.36 -25.54 14.92
N LYS A 151 71.28 -24.34 14.34
CA LYS A 151 72.44 -23.45 14.11
C LYS A 151 72.75 -22.51 15.26
N TYR A 152 71.80 -22.29 16.16
CA TYR A 152 71.91 -21.29 17.23
C TYR A 152 71.63 -21.93 18.59
N THR A 153 72.32 -21.48 19.62
CA THR A 153 72.14 -21.92 21.01
C THR A 153 72.02 -20.70 21.94
N GLY A 154 71.33 -20.83 23.08
CA GLY A 154 71.13 -19.72 24.02
C GLY A 154 70.24 -18.60 23.46
N LEU A 155 70.53 -17.34 23.80
CA LEU A 155 69.76 -16.17 23.36
C LEU A 155 69.59 -16.07 21.83
N PRO A 156 70.61 -16.30 20.99
CA PRO A 156 70.45 -16.33 19.53
C PRO A 156 69.39 -17.33 19.02
N ALA A 157 69.21 -18.47 19.70
CA ALA A 157 68.19 -19.45 19.34
C ALA A 157 66.77 -18.94 19.66
N VAL A 158 66.63 -18.28 20.80
CA VAL A 158 65.39 -17.61 21.21
C VAL A 158 65.03 -16.51 20.21
N ALA A 159 65.99 -15.65 19.85
CA ALA A 159 65.80 -14.59 18.87
C ALA A 159 65.34 -15.15 17.50
N TYR A 160 65.98 -16.22 17.02
CA TYR A 160 65.57 -16.89 15.78
C TYR A 160 64.13 -17.39 15.85
N GLY A 161 63.74 -18.07 16.93
CA GLY A 161 62.38 -18.60 17.08
C GLY A 161 61.33 -17.49 17.18
N VAL A 162 61.65 -16.37 17.86
CA VAL A 162 60.79 -15.18 17.88
C VAL A 162 60.62 -14.60 16.49
N ILE A 163 61.70 -14.43 15.73
CA ILE A 163 61.66 -13.89 14.36
C ILE A 163 60.82 -14.80 13.47
N LYS A 164 61.07 -16.11 13.50
CA LYS A 164 60.34 -17.08 12.67
C LYS A 164 58.85 -17.09 13.01
N ARG A 165 58.48 -17.14 14.29
CA ARG A 165 57.07 -17.10 14.69
C ARG A 165 56.42 -15.77 14.33
N THR A 166 57.13 -14.66 14.49
CA THR A 166 56.62 -13.34 14.06
C THR A 166 56.32 -13.34 12.55
N ASN A 167 57.19 -13.92 11.72
CA ASN A 167 56.94 -14.04 10.28
C ASN A 167 55.72 -14.92 9.97
N GLU A 168 55.57 -16.06 10.65
CA GLU A 168 54.39 -16.93 10.50
C GLU A 168 53.08 -16.20 10.89
N ILE A 169 53.12 -15.40 11.95
CA ILE A 169 52.00 -14.55 12.39
C ILE A 169 51.68 -13.50 11.33
N VAL A 170 52.68 -12.81 10.80
CA VAL A 170 52.50 -11.78 9.76
C VAL A 170 51.93 -12.39 8.49
N GLU A 171 52.46 -13.53 8.02
CA GLU A 171 51.95 -14.21 6.83
C GLU A 171 50.48 -14.62 6.98
N GLU A 172 50.09 -15.13 8.14
CA GLU A 172 48.69 -15.50 8.41
C GLU A 172 47.79 -14.26 8.49
N LEU A 173 48.23 -13.19 9.14
CA LEU A 173 47.50 -11.91 9.17
C LEU A 173 47.29 -11.34 7.77
N VAL A 174 48.31 -11.38 6.92
CA VAL A 174 48.21 -10.94 5.52
C VAL A 174 47.19 -11.80 4.76
N LYS A 175 47.21 -13.12 4.92
CA LYS A 175 46.21 -14.01 4.30
C LYS A 175 44.79 -13.67 4.76
N GLN A 176 44.58 -13.40 6.05
CA GLN A 176 43.27 -13.04 6.58
C GLN A 176 42.80 -11.67 6.06
N ILE A 177 43.71 -10.71 5.94
CA ILE A 177 43.43 -9.41 5.30
C ILE A 177 43.01 -9.63 3.84
N ASP A 178 43.73 -10.44 3.08
CA ASP A 178 43.40 -10.71 1.67
C ASP A 178 42.03 -11.40 1.51
N VAL A 179 41.71 -12.38 2.37
CA VAL A 179 40.39 -13.03 2.39
C VAL A 179 39.30 -12.02 2.74
N SER A 180 39.53 -11.15 3.72
CA SER A 180 38.58 -10.10 4.11
C SER A 180 38.41 -9.03 3.03
N ILE A 181 39.47 -8.68 2.30
CA ILE A 181 39.39 -7.75 1.17
C ILE A 181 38.57 -8.38 0.05
N LYS A 182 38.86 -9.64 -0.32
CA LYS A 182 38.10 -10.36 -1.35
C LYS A 182 36.63 -10.48 -1.02
N SER A 183 36.26 -10.84 0.22
CA SER A 183 34.85 -10.94 0.60
C SER A 183 34.14 -9.59 0.59
N ARG A 184 34.81 -8.52 1.02
CA ARG A 184 34.29 -7.15 0.94
C ARG A 184 34.12 -6.68 -0.50
N ASP A 185 35.08 -6.98 -1.37
CA ASP A 185 35.04 -6.60 -2.78
C ASP A 185 33.92 -7.35 -3.50
N GLN A 186 33.74 -8.65 -3.23
CA GLN A 186 32.58 -9.43 -3.69
C GLN A 186 31.24 -8.84 -3.20
N ALA A 187 31.17 -8.41 -1.94
CA ALA A 187 29.97 -7.76 -1.41
C ALA A 187 29.68 -6.41 -2.12
N ARG A 188 30.72 -5.66 -2.52
CA ARG A 188 30.53 -4.45 -3.35
C ARG A 188 30.06 -4.78 -4.75
N GLU A 189 30.64 -5.79 -5.41
CA GLU A 189 30.20 -6.22 -6.74
C GLU A 189 28.73 -6.65 -6.75
N LEU A 190 28.29 -7.43 -5.75
CA LEU A 190 26.89 -7.81 -5.60
C LEU A 190 25.98 -6.59 -5.36
N MET A 191 26.44 -5.62 -4.57
CA MET A 191 25.73 -4.37 -4.34
C MET A 191 25.63 -3.54 -5.63
N GLU A 192 26.70 -3.44 -6.42
CA GLU A 192 26.72 -2.76 -7.71
C GLU A 192 25.78 -3.44 -8.71
N GLN A 193 25.77 -4.78 -8.77
CA GLN A 193 24.81 -5.54 -9.60
C GLN A 193 23.36 -5.24 -9.20
N ARG A 194 23.03 -5.28 -7.91
CA ARG A 194 21.69 -4.93 -7.44
C ARG A 194 21.36 -3.46 -7.71
N ASN A 195 22.32 -2.55 -7.60
CA ASN A 195 22.12 -1.14 -7.95
C ASN A 195 21.80 -0.95 -9.43
N PHE A 196 22.46 -1.70 -10.33
CA PHE A 196 22.13 -1.69 -11.75
C PHE A 196 20.73 -2.26 -12.01
N GLU A 197 20.35 -3.34 -11.34
CA GLU A 197 19.01 -3.92 -11.45
C GLU A 197 17.93 -2.94 -10.97
N ILE A 198 18.13 -2.29 -9.83
CA ILE A 198 17.26 -1.23 -9.32
C ILE A 198 17.17 -0.07 -10.33
N ALA A 199 18.28 0.35 -10.94
CA ALA A 199 18.26 1.43 -11.93
C ALA A 199 17.43 1.05 -13.18
N ILE A 200 17.47 -0.21 -13.61
CA ILE A 200 16.66 -0.73 -14.70
C ILE A 200 15.18 -0.76 -14.30
N GLU A 201 14.85 -1.30 -13.13
CA GLU A 201 13.49 -1.33 -12.58
C GLU A 201 12.91 0.09 -12.49
N VAL A 202 13.67 1.04 -11.94
CA VAL A 202 13.26 2.45 -11.85
C VAL A 202 13.05 3.05 -13.23
N SER A 203 13.95 2.82 -14.19
CA SER A 203 13.81 3.33 -15.56
C SER A 203 12.54 2.80 -16.25
N GLN A 204 12.20 1.52 -16.02
CA GLN A 204 10.97 0.92 -16.54
C GLN A 204 9.72 1.54 -15.91
N LEU A 205 9.73 1.73 -14.58
CA LEU A 205 8.65 2.40 -13.87
C LEU A 205 8.48 3.86 -14.30
N GLU A 206 9.58 4.57 -14.55
CA GLU A 206 9.52 5.95 -15.07
C GLU A 206 8.91 5.99 -16.47
N ALA A 207 9.24 5.01 -17.33
CA ALA A 207 8.65 4.91 -18.66
C ALA A 207 7.14 4.59 -18.61
N THR A 208 6.70 3.68 -17.73
CA THR A 208 5.26 3.37 -17.57
C THR A 208 4.49 4.56 -16.97
N ILE A 209 5.07 5.25 -15.98
CA ILE A 209 4.50 6.49 -15.43
C ILE A 209 4.41 7.57 -16.51
N GLY A 210 5.43 7.70 -17.36
CA GLY A 210 5.42 8.61 -18.51
C GLY A 210 4.25 8.33 -19.46
N GLY A 211 4.08 7.07 -19.89
CA GLY A 211 2.97 6.65 -20.76
C GLY A 211 1.60 6.92 -20.13
N LEU A 212 1.42 6.56 -18.85
CA LEU A 212 0.16 6.82 -18.13
C LEU A 212 -0.14 8.32 -18.02
N ARG A 213 0.87 9.18 -17.86
CA ARG A 213 0.66 10.64 -17.84
C ARG A 213 0.18 11.17 -19.19
N ASP A 214 0.75 10.67 -20.28
CA ASP A 214 0.35 11.06 -21.64
C ASP A 214 -1.09 10.59 -21.94
N GLU A 215 -1.45 9.37 -21.53
CA GLU A 215 -2.82 8.85 -21.63
C GLU A 215 -3.81 9.70 -20.82
N VAL A 216 -3.47 10.05 -19.58
CA VAL A 216 -4.31 10.94 -18.74
C VAL A 216 -4.47 12.31 -19.39
N ALA A 217 -3.40 12.88 -19.96
CA ALA A 217 -3.48 14.16 -20.67
C ALA A 217 -4.37 14.07 -21.92
N GLN A 218 -4.29 12.96 -22.66
CA GLN A 218 -5.13 12.72 -23.84
C GLN A 218 -6.60 12.53 -23.45
N LYS A 219 -6.88 11.73 -22.43
CA LYS A 219 -8.23 11.54 -21.88
C LYS A 219 -8.80 12.84 -21.33
N GLY A 220 -7.97 13.68 -20.71
CA GLY A 220 -8.36 15.03 -20.28
C GLY A 220 -8.87 15.90 -21.44
N LYS A 221 -8.19 15.88 -22.60
CA LYS A 221 -8.64 16.60 -23.80
C LYS A 221 -9.94 16.02 -24.38
N GLU A 222 -10.11 14.70 -24.35
CA GLU A 222 -11.35 14.04 -24.79
C GLU A 222 -12.53 14.45 -23.91
N ILE A 223 -12.34 14.50 -22.58
CA ILE A 223 -13.35 14.97 -21.63
C ILE A 223 -13.72 16.43 -21.91
N GLU A 224 -12.74 17.33 -22.06
CA GLU A 224 -13.01 18.75 -22.36
C GLU A 224 -13.81 18.93 -23.66
N ASN A 225 -13.50 18.14 -24.70
CA ASN A 225 -14.25 18.15 -25.95
C ASN A 225 -15.70 17.65 -25.76
N LEU A 226 -15.90 16.59 -24.98
CA LEU A 226 -17.23 16.06 -24.66
C LEU A 226 -18.04 17.06 -23.83
N GLU A 227 -17.43 17.69 -22.84
CA GLU A 227 -18.06 18.74 -22.04
C GLU A 227 -18.54 19.90 -22.91
N LYS A 228 -17.72 20.34 -23.86
CA LYS A 228 -18.11 21.37 -24.83
C LYS A 228 -19.29 20.92 -25.70
N LEU A 229 -19.27 19.69 -26.20
CA LEU A 229 -20.34 19.15 -27.03
C LEU A 229 -21.66 19.01 -26.25
N VAL A 230 -21.59 18.62 -24.99
CA VAL A 230 -22.74 18.59 -24.07
C VAL A 230 -23.27 20.00 -23.81
N ALA A 231 -22.39 20.99 -23.57
CA ALA A 231 -22.81 22.38 -23.38
C ALA A 231 -23.52 22.94 -24.63
N ASP A 232 -22.99 22.68 -25.83
CA ASP A 232 -23.62 23.06 -27.10
C ASP A 232 -24.96 22.34 -27.31
N GLY A 233 -25.04 21.06 -26.94
CA GLY A 233 -26.27 20.26 -26.95
C GLY A 233 -27.34 20.85 -26.03
N ASN A 234 -26.99 21.18 -24.79
CA ASN A 234 -27.89 21.79 -23.81
C ASN A 234 -28.41 23.15 -24.29
N ALA A 235 -27.57 23.97 -24.93
CA ALA A 235 -27.99 25.24 -25.52
C ALA A 235 -29.05 25.04 -26.63
N LYS A 236 -28.88 24.04 -27.50
CA LYS A 236 -29.86 23.67 -28.52
C LYS A 236 -31.17 23.14 -27.92
N VAL A 237 -31.07 22.31 -26.87
CA VAL A 237 -32.26 21.81 -26.15
C VAL A 237 -33.04 22.97 -25.55
N SER A 238 -32.38 23.91 -24.86
CA SER A 238 -33.05 25.10 -24.33
C SER A 238 -33.66 25.99 -25.42
N GLN A 239 -33.12 26.00 -26.64
CA GLN A 239 -33.76 26.69 -27.76
C GLN A 239 -35.04 25.96 -28.21
N LEU A 240 -34.97 24.64 -28.42
CA LEU A 240 -36.13 23.83 -28.82
C LEU A 240 -37.25 23.87 -27.77
N GLU A 241 -36.90 23.88 -26.48
CA GLU A 241 -37.89 24.02 -25.40
C GLU A 241 -38.63 25.35 -25.47
N LYS A 242 -37.95 26.45 -25.83
CA LYS A 242 -38.59 27.76 -26.05
C LYS A 242 -39.51 27.73 -27.27
N GLU A 243 -39.04 27.21 -28.40
CA GLU A 243 -39.84 27.08 -29.63
C GLU A 243 -41.09 26.20 -29.38
N MET A 244 -40.94 25.11 -28.61
CA MET A 244 -42.08 24.29 -28.20
C MET A 244 -43.06 25.01 -27.29
N ALA A 245 -42.58 25.85 -26.36
CA ALA A 245 -43.44 26.65 -25.51
C ALA A 245 -44.25 27.68 -26.34
N GLU A 246 -43.60 28.33 -27.31
CA GLU A 246 -44.26 29.26 -28.24
C GLU A 246 -45.33 28.56 -29.09
N LEU A 247 -45.02 27.38 -29.64
CA LEU A 247 -45.98 26.59 -30.40
C LEU A 247 -47.17 26.11 -29.56
N ARG A 248 -46.94 25.74 -28.30
CA ARG A 248 -48.03 25.40 -27.37
C ARG A 248 -48.93 26.59 -27.11
N GLN A 249 -48.36 27.76 -26.84
CA GLN A 249 -49.14 28.99 -26.65
C GLN A 249 -49.97 29.32 -27.89
N PHE A 250 -49.38 29.20 -29.08
CA PHE A 250 -50.10 29.39 -30.34
C PHE A 250 -51.24 28.38 -30.54
N GLY A 251 -51.01 27.11 -30.17
CA GLY A 251 -52.04 26.07 -30.16
C GLY A 251 -53.20 26.43 -29.23
N GLU A 252 -52.91 26.85 -28.00
CA GLU A 252 -53.92 27.30 -27.02
C GLU A 252 -54.72 28.50 -27.55
N GLU A 253 -54.08 29.47 -28.21
CA GLU A 253 -54.75 30.59 -28.84
C GLU A 253 -55.70 30.14 -29.97
N CYS A 254 -55.28 29.17 -30.78
CA CYS A 254 -56.12 28.60 -31.83
C CYS A 254 -57.32 27.84 -31.26
N ASP A 255 -57.11 27.03 -30.23
CA ASP A 255 -58.18 26.31 -29.53
C ASP A 255 -59.19 27.26 -28.89
N ASN A 256 -58.71 28.37 -28.31
CA ASN A 256 -59.58 29.41 -27.74
C ASN A 256 -60.42 30.09 -28.83
N LYS A 257 -59.84 30.38 -30.00
CA LYS A 257 -60.58 30.93 -31.15
C LYS A 257 -61.61 29.93 -31.69
N LEU A 258 -61.25 28.65 -31.81
CA LEU A 258 -62.16 27.59 -32.23
C LEU A 258 -63.34 27.46 -31.28
N ARG A 259 -63.11 27.38 -29.96
CA ARG A 259 -64.18 27.37 -28.96
C ARG A 259 -65.07 28.62 -29.03
N ALA A 260 -64.50 29.79 -29.30
CA ALA A 260 -65.27 31.01 -29.48
C ALA A 260 -66.15 30.99 -30.75
N PHE A 261 -65.73 30.31 -31.82
CA PHE A 261 -66.57 30.12 -33.00
C PHE A 261 -67.63 29.04 -32.80
N GLU A 262 -67.27 27.93 -32.15
CA GLU A 262 -68.20 26.85 -31.80
C GLU A 262 -69.35 27.37 -30.94
N THR A 263 -69.05 28.14 -29.89
CA THR A 263 -70.10 28.78 -29.06
C THR A 263 -70.99 29.76 -29.83
N LYS A 264 -70.46 30.46 -30.83
CA LYS A 264 -71.27 31.30 -31.73
C LYS A 264 -72.19 30.46 -32.61
N LEU A 265 -71.68 29.36 -33.18
CA LEU A 265 -72.50 28.45 -33.98
C LEU A 265 -73.61 27.82 -33.13
N ASP A 266 -73.28 27.37 -31.93
CA ASP A 266 -74.26 26.83 -30.98
C ASP A 266 -75.34 27.85 -30.63
N SER A 267 -74.99 29.13 -30.53
CA SER A 267 -75.98 30.20 -30.30
C SER A 267 -76.90 30.46 -31.50
N GLN A 268 -76.47 30.15 -32.72
CA GLN A 268 -77.24 30.36 -33.95
C GLN A 268 -78.17 29.18 -34.28
N ARG A 269 -77.81 27.95 -33.88
CA ARG A 269 -78.65 26.75 -34.05
C ARG A 269 -80.11 26.94 -33.62
N PRO A 270 -80.43 27.41 -32.38
CA PRO A 270 -81.82 27.56 -31.95
C PRO A 270 -82.60 28.58 -32.78
N LEU A 271 -81.94 29.66 -33.26
CA LEU A 271 -82.60 30.66 -34.09
C LEU A 271 -83.07 30.07 -35.43
N LEU A 272 -82.27 29.21 -36.05
CA LEU A 272 -82.65 28.58 -37.31
C LEU A 272 -83.70 27.47 -37.09
N ILE A 273 -83.66 26.75 -35.95
CA ILE A 273 -84.76 25.84 -35.54
C ILE A 273 -86.08 26.61 -35.46
N ASP A 274 -86.09 27.75 -34.78
CA ASP A 274 -87.29 28.59 -34.65
C ASP A 274 -87.77 29.10 -36.02
N GLN A 275 -86.87 29.53 -36.90
CA GLN A 275 -87.21 29.94 -38.26
C GLN A 275 -87.88 28.82 -39.07
N LEU A 276 -87.32 27.61 -39.07
CA LEU A 276 -87.90 26.45 -39.75
C LEU A 276 -89.29 26.10 -39.19
N ASN A 277 -89.48 26.21 -37.88
CA ASN A 277 -90.77 26.03 -37.23
C ASN A 277 -91.80 27.09 -37.68
N TYR A 278 -91.41 28.36 -37.79
CA TYR A 278 -92.30 29.41 -38.28
C TYR A 278 -92.65 29.24 -39.77
N ILE A 279 -91.68 28.83 -40.59
CA ILE A 279 -91.89 28.52 -42.01
C ILE A 279 -92.91 27.38 -42.15
N SER A 280 -92.74 26.30 -41.37
CA SER A 280 -93.68 25.17 -41.38
C SER A 280 -95.10 25.61 -41.01
N LYS A 281 -95.26 26.39 -39.93
CA LYS A 281 -96.58 26.93 -39.52
C LYS A 281 -97.21 27.81 -40.59
N ALA A 282 -96.44 28.72 -41.18
CA ALA A 282 -96.93 29.59 -42.24
C ALA A 282 -97.37 28.79 -43.48
N TYR A 283 -96.60 27.76 -43.83
CA TYR A 283 -96.94 26.84 -44.92
C TYR A 283 -98.28 26.15 -44.68
N GLU A 284 -98.47 25.57 -43.49
CA GLU A 284 -99.72 24.89 -43.10
C GLU A 284 -100.93 25.84 -43.12
N GLU A 285 -100.80 27.04 -42.56
CA GLU A 285 -101.88 28.04 -42.52
C GLU A 285 -102.30 28.48 -43.93
N ILE A 286 -101.33 28.79 -44.79
CA ILE A 286 -101.58 29.20 -46.18
C ILE A 286 -102.18 28.03 -46.99
N HIS A 287 -101.67 26.82 -46.78
CA HIS A 287 -102.23 25.61 -47.39
C HIS A 287 -103.70 25.40 -46.97
N GLY A 288 -104.01 25.64 -45.70
CA GLY A 288 -105.39 25.63 -45.19
C GLY A 288 -106.31 26.63 -45.91
N ILE A 289 -105.83 27.84 -46.18
CA ILE A 289 -106.57 28.86 -46.95
C ILE A 289 -106.86 28.36 -48.38
N VAL A 290 -105.86 27.80 -49.05
CA VAL A 290 -106.01 27.24 -50.41
C VAL A 290 -107.09 26.15 -50.42
N ASN A 291 -107.06 25.24 -49.44
CA ASN A 291 -108.02 24.15 -49.33
C ASN A 291 -109.45 24.65 -49.11
N ILE A 292 -109.66 25.63 -48.21
CA ILE A 292 -111.00 26.21 -47.96
C ILE A 292 -111.57 26.84 -49.24
N MET A 293 -110.74 27.49 -50.05
CA MET A 293 -111.16 28.15 -51.29
C MET A 293 -111.47 27.17 -52.45
N ASN A 294 -110.90 25.96 -52.43
CA ASN A 294 -111.08 24.96 -53.48
C ASN A 294 -112.39 24.16 -53.37
N GLY A 295 -113.17 24.34 -52.29
CA GLY A 295 -114.55 23.84 -52.14
C GLY A 295 -114.72 22.34 -52.40
N ASP A 296 -114.61 21.51 -51.37
CA ASP A 296 -115.01 20.09 -51.30
C ASP A 296 -114.81 19.26 -52.60
N ALA A 297 -113.67 19.45 -53.28
CA ALA A 297 -113.13 18.46 -54.20
C ALA A 297 -112.16 17.58 -53.40
N SER A 298 -112.70 16.43 -52.98
CA SER A 298 -112.07 15.26 -52.35
C SER A 298 -110.54 15.15 -52.38
N ASP A 299 -110.02 14.72 -51.23
CA ASP A 299 -109.13 13.57 -51.11
C ASP A 299 -107.97 13.49 -52.11
N GLN A 300 -106.86 14.14 -51.78
CA GLN A 300 -105.52 13.56 -51.77
C GLN A 300 -104.49 14.66 -51.49
N SER A 301 -104.02 14.74 -50.25
CA SER A 301 -102.69 15.30 -49.96
C SER A 301 -102.22 14.77 -48.61
N GLU A 302 -101.86 13.49 -48.56
CA GLU A 302 -100.97 12.92 -47.53
C GLU A 302 -99.54 13.45 -47.72
N ALA A 303 -99.35 14.77 -47.71
CA ALA A 303 -98.03 15.39 -47.97
C ALA A 303 -97.76 16.61 -47.09
N SER A 304 -98.37 16.68 -45.91
CA SER A 304 -98.24 17.83 -45.01
C SER A 304 -97.84 17.43 -43.60
N ASP A 305 -96.98 16.43 -43.47
CA ASP A 305 -96.31 16.14 -42.21
C ASP A 305 -94.81 16.02 -42.52
N SER A 306 -94.02 17.01 -42.11
CA SER A 306 -92.54 17.05 -42.22
C SER A 306 -91.91 17.46 -43.58
N LEU A 307 -92.23 18.65 -44.13
CA LEU A 307 -91.44 19.22 -45.25
C LEU A 307 -90.26 20.12 -44.81
N PHE A 308 -90.37 20.81 -43.66
CA PHE A 308 -89.37 21.81 -43.21
C PHE A 308 -88.95 21.62 -41.73
N MET A 309 -88.64 20.39 -41.33
CA MET A 309 -88.16 20.10 -39.97
C MET A 309 -86.63 20.18 -39.87
N TRP A 310 -86.15 20.70 -38.73
CA TRP A 310 -84.73 20.65 -38.39
C TRP A 310 -84.24 19.21 -38.29
N LYS A 311 -83.17 18.87 -39.01
CA LYS A 311 -82.54 17.54 -38.94
C LYS A 311 -81.26 17.63 -38.10
N GLU A 312 -81.35 17.20 -36.84
CA GLU A 312 -80.33 17.47 -35.82
C GLU A 312 -79.04 16.63 -35.96
N VAL A 313 -79.08 15.49 -36.66
CA VAL A 313 -78.00 14.48 -36.57
C VAL A 313 -77.31 14.16 -37.90
N ASP A 314 -77.89 14.48 -39.07
CA ASP A 314 -77.40 13.99 -40.36
C ASP A 314 -76.99 15.07 -41.38
N MET A 315 -77.29 16.35 -41.14
CA MET A 315 -77.15 17.40 -42.16
C MET A 315 -76.27 18.56 -41.66
N ASP A 316 -75.43 19.07 -42.56
CA ASP A 316 -74.54 20.21 -42.29
C ASP A 316 -75.36 21.49 -42.04
N MET A 317 -74.80 22.43 -41.26
CA MET A 317 -75.44 23.73 -40.97
C MET A 317 -75.87 24.47 -42.24
N ASP A 318 -75.10 24.32 -43.31
CA ASP A 318 -75.37 24.88 -44.63
C ASP A 318 -76.60 24.23 -45.30
N GLU A 319 -76.79 22.93 -45.13
CA GLU A 319 -77.95 22.20 -45.67
C GLU A 319 -79.23 22.56 -44.91
N ASN A 320 -79.16 22.78 -43.59
CA ASN A 320 -80.29 23.29 -42.81
C ASN A 320 -80.64 24.74 -43.19
N LEU A 321 -79.64 25.59 -43.47
CA LEU A 321 -79.86 26.96 -43.95
C LEU A 321 -80.49 26.96 -45.35
N GLN A 322 -80.04 26.05 -46.22
CA GLN A 322 -80.62 25.83 -47.54
C GLN A 322 -82.07 25.37 -47.43
N THR A 323 -82.37 24.41 -46.55
CA THR A 323 -83.73 23.91 -46.29
C THR A 323 -84.66 25.03 -45.80
N SER A 324 -84.17 25.91 -44.92
CA SER A 324 -84.92 27.11 -44.48
C SER A 324 -85.16 28.11 -45.63
N SER A 325 -84.17 28.33 -46.49
CA SER A 325 -84.30 29.18 -47.68
C SER A 325 -85.32 28.63 -48.67
N GLU A 326 -85.25 27.33 -48.96
CA GLU A 326 -86.18 26.64 -49.84
C GLU A 326 -87.60 26.61 -49.26
N GLY A 327 -87.75 26.39 -47.96
CA GLY A 327 -89.04 26.47 -47.30
C GLY A 327 -89.67 27.86 -47.32
N THR A 328 -88.86 28.90 -47.11
CA THR A 328 -89.34 30.29 -47.25
C THR A 328 -89.82 30.57 -48.68
N LYS A 329 -89.10 30.11 -49.70
CA LYS A 329 -89.51 30.24 -51.10
C LYS A 329 -90.84 29.51 -51.37
N SER A 330 -90.97 28.29 -50.88
CA SER A 330 -92.18 27.48 -51.02
C SER A 330 -93.40 28.14 -50.37
N VAL A 331 -93.26 28.68 -49.15
CA VAL A 331 -94.30 29.47 -48.48
C VAL A 331 -94.71 30.69 -49.30
N CYS A 332 -93.75 31.43 -49.87
CA CYS A 332 -94.04 32.57 -50.73
C CYS A 332 -94.78 32.20 -52.02
N GLU A 333 -94.42 31.07 -52.64
CA GLU A 333 -95.10 30.57 -53.84
C GLU A 333 -96.52 30.12 -53.51
N LEU A 334 -96.70 29.36 -52.43
CA LEU A 334 -98.01 28.93 -51.96
C LEU A 334 -98.90 30.12 -51.59
N ALA A 335 -98.34 31.17 -50.98
CA ALA A 335 -99.08 32.40 -50.66
C ALA A 335 -99.61 33.10 -51.92
N LYS A 336 -98.84 33.11 -53.02
CA LYS A 336 -99.30 33.66 -54.30
C LYS A 336 -100.48 32.86 -54.84
N VAL A 337 -100.39 31.53 -54.82
CA VAL A 337 -101.48 30.65 -55.24
C VAL A 337 -102.73 30.86 -54.38
N ALA A 338 -102.57 30.96 -53.06
CA ALA A 338 -103.67 31.26 -52.14
C ALA A 338 -104.35 32.58 -52.46
N LEU A 339 -103.58 33.65 -52.71
CA LEU A 339 -104.11 34.96 -53.09
C LEU A 339 -104.90 34.91 -54.41
N GLU A 340 -104.40 34.19 -55.41
CA GLU A 340 -105.09 33.99 -56.69
C GLU A 340 -106.39 33.22 -56.49
N LYS A 341 -106.39 32.17 -55.68
CA LYS A 341 -107.59 31.38 -55.36
C LYS A 341 -108.64 32.16 -54.59
N VAL A 342 -108.24 32.94 -53.59
CA VAL A 342 -109.14 33.86 -52.87
C VAL A 342 -109.76 34.86 -53.84
N ARG A 343 -108.97 35.44 -54.76
CA ARG A 343 -109.45 36.35 -55.79
C ARG A 343 -110.44 35.69 -56.74
N GLU A 344 -110.14 34.49 -57.23
CA GLU A 344 -111.02 33.70 -58.10
C GLU A 344 -112.35 33.41 -57.42
N GLY A 345 -112.33 32.94 -56.16
CA GLY A 345 -113.55 32.68 -55.39
C GLY A 345 -114.33 33.95 -55.05
N MET A 346 -113.68 35.09 -54.84
CA MET A 346 -114.36 36.38 -54.69
C MET A 346 -115.05 36.82 -55.99
N LEU A 347 -114.41 36.66 -57.14
CA LEU A 347 -115.01 36.97 -58.44
C LEU A 347 -116.23 36.09 -58.70
N LYS A 348 -116.13 34.77 -58.48
CA LYS A 348 -117.28 33.84 -58.59
C LYS A 348 -118.43 34.24 -57.67
N ARG A 349 -118.16 34.52 -56.39
CA ARG A 349 -119.21 35.03 -55.47
C ARG A 349 -119.79 36.36 -55.92
N ASN A 350 -118.99 37.24 -56.51
CA ASN A 350 -119.48 38.51 -57.04
C ASN A 350 -120.38 38.30 -58.27
N GLU A 351 -120.01 37.38 -59.17
CA GLU A 351 -120.86 36.94 -60.29
C GLU A 351 -122.18 36.33 -59.79
N GLU A 352 -122.13 35.45 -58.79
CA GLU A 352 -123.32 34.89 -58.13
C GLU A 352 -124.19 35.98 -57.49
N VAL A 353 -123.60 36.94 -56.80
CA VAL A 353 -124.31 38.09 -56.22
C VAL A 353 -124.94 38.94 -57.32
N THR A 354 -124.25 39.19 -58.44
CA THR A 354 -124.83 39.91 -59.59
C THR A 354 -125.98 39.15 -60.21
N ALA A 355 -125.86 37.83 -60.40
CA ALA A 355 -126.93 36.99 -60.93
C ALA A 355 -128.14 36.92 -59.97
N LEU A 356 -127.91 36.84 -58.67
CA LEU A 356 -128.96 36.93 -57.65
C LEU A 356 -129.62 38.32 -57.65
N ASN A 357 -128.84 39.39 -57.86
CA ASN A 357 -129.35 40.75 -57.94
C ASN A 357 -130.16 41.00 -59.23
N GLU A 358 -129.73 40.43 -60.36
CA GLU A 358 -130.50 40.37 -61.60
C GLU A 358 -131.82 39.64 -61.38
N ARG A 359 -131.78 38.45 -60.76
CA ARG A 359 -132.99 37.69 -60.40
C ARG A 359 -133.91 38.42 -59.43
N LEU A 360 -133.35 39.16 -58.47
CA LEU A 360 -134.13 40.05 -57.59
C LEU A 360 -134.74 41.21 -58.38
N SER A 361 -134.03 41.75 -59.37
CA SER A 361 -134.54 42.82 -60.24
C SER A 361 -135.66 42.31 -61.14
N GLU A 362 -135.53 41.10 -61.69
CA GLU A 362 -136.59 40.39 -62.42
C GLU A 362 -137.82 40.21 -61.52
N LEU A 363 -137.66 39.65 -60.31
CA LEU A 363 -138.74 39.50 -59.34
C LEU A 363 -139.37 40.85 -58.91
N LEU A 364 -138.58 41.92 -58.82
CA LEU A 364 -139.09 43.27 -58.57
C LEU A 364 -139.89 43.82 -59.76
N SER A 365 -139.47 43.52 -61.00
CA SER A 365 -140.20 43.86 -62.21
C SER A 365 -141.49 43.05 -62.34
N GLU A 366 -141.48 41.76 -61.98
CA GLU A 366 -142.68 40.92 -61.87
C GLU A 366 -143.61 41.45 -60.78
N LYS A 367 -143.09 41.85 -59.62
CA LYS A 367 -143.87 42.53 -58.58
C LYS A 367 -144.45 43.85 -59.08
N GLN A 368 -143.72 44.65 -59.86
CA GLN A 368 -144.25 45.86 -60.49
C GLN A 368 -145.33 45.53 -61.52
N HIS A 369 -145.15 44.47 -62.32
CA HIS A 369 -146.11 43.98 -63.30
C HIS A 369 -147.41 43.47 -62.64
N ILE A 370 -147.29 42.70 -61.54
CA ILE A 370 -148.39 42.29 -60.67
C ILE A 370 -149.03 43.53 -60.02
N GLY A 371 -148.23 44.52 -59.61
CA GLY A 371 -148.69 45.79 -59.08
C GLY A 371 -149.45 46.64 -60.11
N THR A 372 -149.07 46.59 -61.39
CA THR A 372 -149.85 47.17 -62.49
C THR A 372 -151.11 46.37 -62.75
N LEU A 373 -151.06 45.02 -62.81
CA LEU A 373 -152.22 44.15 -62.97
C LEU A 373 -153.27 44.32 -61.84
N LEU A 374 -152.83 44.53 -60.59
CA LEU A 374 -153.71 44.82 -59.45
C LEU A 374 -154.28 46.25 -59.50
N ARG A 375 -153.55 47.23 -60.06
CA ARG A 375 -154.10 48.56 -60.36
C ARG A 375 -155.07 48.54 -61.55
N SER A 376 -154.83 47.66 -62.52
CA SER A 376 -155.72 47.41 -63.68
C SER A 376 -157.02 46.68 -63.30
N ALA A 377 -157.03 45.89 -62.23
CA ALA A 377 -158.21 45.15 -61.77
C ALA A 377 -159.16 45.95 -60.86
N LEU A 378 -158.72 47.09 -60.31
CA LEU A 378 -159.50 47.88 -59.33
C LEU A 378 -159.92 49.28 -59.83
N SER A 379 -159.78 49.57 -61.14
CA SER A 379 -160.08 50.89 -61.72
C SER A 379 -160.86 50.81 -63.04
N SER A 380 -162.18 50.73 -62.89
CA SER A 380 -163.23 51.07 -63.88
C SER A 380 -163.70 50.00 -64.88
N LYS A 381 -164.94 49.55 -64.59
CA LYS A 381 -165.97 49.16 -65.54
C LYS A 381 -166.45 50.41 -66.30
N THR A 382 -166.03 50.61 -67.55
CA THR A 382 -166.74 51.43 -68.55
C THR A 382 -166.20 51.17 -69.97
N ASN A 383 -167.07 50.59 -70.78
CA ASN A 383 -167.23 50.66 -72.23
C ASN A 383 -166.12 50.19 -73.19
N GLU A 384 -166.45 49.04 -73.78
CA GLU A 384 -166.32 48.67 -75.19
C GLU A 384 -166.31 49.82 -76.23
N ILE A 385 -165.46 49.59 -77.24
CA ILE A 385 -165.54 50.02 -78.65
C ILE A 385 -165.08 51.45 -78.96
N LEU A 386 -163.86 51.54 -79.51
CA LEU A 386 -163.49 52.15 -80.80
C LEU A 386 -162.02 51.75 -81.08
N GLN A 387 -161.77 50.83 -82.01
CA GLN A 387 -161.26 51.12 -83.35
C GLN A 387 -160.01 52.00 -83.36
N VAL A 388 -158.87 51.42 -83.70
CA VAL A 388 -158.27 51.57 -85.05
C VAL A 388 -157.84 53.02 -85.30
N ALA A 389 -156.59 53.28 -84.91
CA ALA A 389 -155.61 53.98 -85.74
C ALA A 389 -154.38 53.06 -85.71
N GLU A 390 -154.17 52.28 -86.77
CA GLU A 390 -153.31 52.67 -87.91
C GLU A 390 -151.85 52.78 -87.44
N ASP A 391 -151.10 51.68 -87.54
CA ASP A 391 -150.34 51.25 -88.73
C ASP A 391 -148.92 51.86 -88.80
N GLY A 392 -147.95 50.98 -89.02
CA GLY A 392 -146.74 51.29 -89.78
C GLY A 392 -145.51 51.73 -88.99
N LEU A 393 -144.66 50.77 -88.62
CA LEU A 393 -143.30 50.77 -89.17
C LEU A 393 -142.76 49.35 -89.28
N ARG A 394 -142.95 48.83 -90.49
CA ARG A 394 -142.22 47.75 -91.14
C ARG A 394 -140.79 48.25 -91.44
N GLU A 395 -139.90 47.33 -91.77
CA GLU A 395 -138.86 47.52 -92.80
C GLU A 395 -137.47 48.05 -92.37
N ALA A 396 -136.54 47.11 -92.15
CA ALA A 396 -135.13 47.05 -92.61
C ALA A 396 -134.33 46.17 -91.62
N GLY A 397 -133.78 44.99 -91.93
CA GLY A 397 -133.22 44.52 -93.18
C GLY A 397 -131.68 44.46 -93.08
N ILE A 398 -131.10 43.29 -93.43
CA ILE A 398 -129.74 43.06 -94.02
C ILE A 398 -128.57 42.93 -93.02
N ASP A 399 -127.55 42.05 -93.13
CA ASP A 399 -127.12 40.90 -93.97
C ASP A 399 -125.96 40.20 -93.19
N LEU A 400 -125.75 38.86 -93.16
CA LEU A 400 -125.18 37.93 -94.16
C LEU A 400 -123.73 38.19 -94.63
N LYS A 401 -122.81 37.23 -94.42
CA LYS A 401 -122.19 36.48 -95.53
C LYS A 401 -121.40 35.24 -95.12
N LEU A 402 -121.56 34.23 -95.97
CA LEU A 402 -121.06 32.85 -95.97
C LEU A 402 -120.16 32.62 -97.20
N ASN A 403 -119.52 31.44 -97.22
CA ASN A 403 -118.94 30.69 -98.34
C ASN A 403 -117.51 31.06 -98.78
N GLY A 404 -116.66 30.14 -99.27
CA GLY A 404 -116.82 28.71 -99.55
C GLY A 404 -115.67 28.18 -100.46
N HIS A 405 -115.45 26.86 -100.38
CA HIS A 405 -114.99 25.88 -101.40
C HIS A 405 -113.86 26.10 -102.44
N HIS A 406 -112.99 25.07 -102.47
CA HIS A 406 -112.46 24.27 -103.61
C HIS A 406 -111.35 24.78 -104.57
N LYS A 407 -110.34 23.89 -104.69
CA LYS A 407 -109.72 23.28 -105.90
C LYS A 407 -108.42 23.86 -106.51
N ASP A 408 -107.53 22.87 -106.75
CA ASP A 408 -106.66 22.59 -107.91
C ASP A 408 -105.49 23.51 -108.33
N GLY A 409 -104.38 22.81 -108.63
CA GLY A 409 -103.46 23.01 -109.77
C GLY A 409 -102.42 24.14 -109.62
N LEU A 410 -101.12 23.88 -109.60
CA LEU A 410 -100.19 23.35 -110.62
C LEU A 410 -99.28 24.50 -111.12
N GLU A 411 -97.98 24.25 -110.97
CA GLU A 411 -96.81 24.73 -111.73
C GLU A 411 -96.20 26.12 -111.55
N ASP A 412 -94.87 26.03 -111.55
CA ASP A 412 -93.85 26.98 -112.02
C ASP A 412 -93.40 28.08 -111.05
N VAL A 413 -92.22 27.90 -110.45
CA VAL A 413 -91.01 28.73 -110.70
C VAL A 413 -89.80 27.94 -110.17
N GLU A 414 -89.12 27.24 -111.07
CA GLU A 414 -87.72 26.83 -110.92
C GLU A 414 -86.84 28.09 -110.83
N GLU A 415 -86.63 28.66 -109.65
CA GLU A 415 -85.54 29.64 -109.41
C GLU A 415 -85.19 29.82 -107.92
N ASP A 416 -85.85 29.09 -107.00
CA ASP A 416 -85.64 29.20 -105.54
C ASP A 416 -84.94 27.98 -104.92
N GLU A 417 -84.67 26.91 -105.69
CA GLU A 417 -83.96 25.72 -105.22
C GLU A 417 -82.46 25.98 -105.01
N VAL A 418 -81.82 26.80 -105.84
CA VAL A 418 -80.37 27.08 -105.69
C VAL A 418 -80.12 27.97 -104.47
N TYR A 419 -80.99 28.93 -104.16
CA TYR A 419 -80.87 29.80 -102.98
C TYR A 419 -81.24 29.07 -101.68
N THR A 420 -82.24 28.20 -101.68
CA THR A 420 -82.58 27.36 -100.51
C THR A 420 -81.55 26.25 -100.28
N LEU A 421 -81.02 25.61 -101.33
CA LEU A 421 -79.95 24.62 -101.22
C LEU A 421 -78.60 25.28 -100.83
N ALA A 422 -78.30 26.48 -101.33
CA ALA A 422 -77.14 27.26 -100.89
C ALA A 422 -77.27 27.71 -99.43
N GLY A 423 -78.46 28.12 -98.98
CA GLY A 423 -78.73 28.45 -97.58
C GLY A 423 -78.65 27.23 -96.64
N ALA A 424 -79.14 26.07 -97.08
CA ALA A 424 -78.98 24.81 -96.35
C ALA A 424 -77.52 24.34 -96.31
N LEU A 425 -76.77 24.50 -97.40
CA LEU A 425 -75.34 24.22 -97.46
C LEU A 425 -74.54 25.19 -96.58
N GLU A 426 -74.86 26.47 -96.59
CA GLU A 426 -74.24 27.48 -95.72
C GLU A 426 -74.52 27.19 -94.23
N ASN A 427 -75.75 26.80 -93.89
CA ASN A 427 -76.12 26.40 -92.52
C ASN A 427 -75.44 25.10 -92.09
N THR A 428 -75.31 24.10 -92.97
CA THR A 428 -74.57 22.87 -92.68
C THR A 428 -73.06 23.12 -92.57
N VAL A 429 -72.50 24.02 -93.37
CA VAL A 429 -71.10 24.47 -93.26
C VAL A 429 -70.88 25.22 -91.95
N LYS A 430 -71.75 26.17 -91.57
CA LYS A 430 -71.66 26.90 -90.29
C LYS A 430 -71.79 25.97 -89.08
N THR A 431 -72.73 25.02 -89.11
CA THR A 431 -72.86 24.02 -88.03
C THR A 431 -71.65 23.09 -87.97
N SER A 432 -71.09 22.69 -89.11
CA SER A 432 -69.83 21.92 -89.15
C SER A 432 -68.63 22.72 -88.63
N GLN A 433 -68.53 24.02 -88.95
CA GLN A 433 -67.48 24.92 -88.46
C GLN A 433 -67.56 25.11 -86.95
N LEU A 434 -68.77 25.31 -86.40
CA LEU A 434 -68.97 25.35 -84.95
C LEU A 434 -68.57 24.02 -84.29
N LYS A 435 -68.93 22.88 -84.91
CA LYS A 435 -68.51 21.56 -84.41
C LYS A 435 -66.99 21.37 -84.44
N ILE A 436 -66.31 21.87 -85.47
CA ILE A 436 -64.85 21.84 -85.57
C ILE A 436 -64.22 22.69 -84.45
N ILE A 437 -64.77 23.87 -84.17
CA ILE A 437 -64.29 24.74 -83.07
C ILE A 437 -64.54 24.07 -81.71
N GLU A 438 -65.72 23.49 -81.48
CA GLU A 438 -66.02 22.74 -80.25
C GLU A 438 -65.04 21.58 -80.04
N LEU A 439 -64.78 20.80 -81.09
CA LEU A 439 -63.82 19.68 -81.03
C LEU A 439 -62.38 20.17 -80.82
N GLN A 440 -61.99 21.32 -81.40
CA GLN A 440 -60.70 21.93 -81.15
C GLN A 440 -60.54 22.33 -79.68
N HIS A 441 -61.52 23.00 -79.09
CA HIS A 441 -61.50 23.35 -77.66
C HIS A 441 -61.46 22.11 -76.77
N LEU A 442 -62.20 21.05 -77.11
CA LEU A 442 -62.16 19.76 -76.38
C LEU A 442 -60.77 19.12 -76.46
N VAL A 443 -60.13 19.14 -77.64
CA VAL A 443 -58.77 18.62 -77.81
C VAL A 443 -57.75 19.47 -77.04
N GLU A 444 -57.92 20.80 -77.01
CA GLU A 444 -57.08 21.71 -76.22
C GLU A 444 -57.26 21.51 -74.72
N ALA A 445 -58.49 21.31 -74.25
CA ALA A 445 -58.80 20.96 -72.86
C ALA A 445 -58.15 19.64 -72.46
N LEU A 446 -58.29 18.59 -73.28
CA LEU A 446 -57.64 17.29 -73.04
C LEU A 446 -56.11 17.39 -73.06
N ARG A 447 -55.52 18.26 -73.91
CA ARG A 447 -54.08 18.52 -73.89
C ARG A 447 -53.65 19.23 -72.60
N ALA A 448 -54.44 20.18 -72.11
CA ALA A 448 -54.17 20.87 -70.85
C ALA A 448 -54.26 19.92 -69.65
N GLU A 449 -55.29 19.08 -69.60
CA GLU A 449 -55.44 18.02 -68.58
C GLU A 449 -54.28 17.01 -68.63
N SER A 450 -53.89 16.56 -69.82
CA SER A 450 -52.73 15.69 -70.01
C SER A 450 -51.43 16.36 -69.55
N GLY A 451 -51.28 17.67 -69.78
CA GLY A 451 -50.17 18.47 -69.28
C GLY A 451 -50.11 18.54 -67.76
N LEU A 452 -51.26 18.73 -67.10
CA LEU A 452 -51.38 18.73 -65.63
C LEU A 452 -51.05 17.36 -65.03
N LEU A 453 -51.61 16.28 -65.59
CA LEU A 453 -51.30 14.91 -65.18
C LEU A 453 -49.81 14.60 -65.33
N LYS A 454 -49.19 15.04 -66.44
CA LYS A 454 -47.76 14.88 -66.64
C LYS A 454 -46.93 15.65 -65.61
N ALA A 455 -47.31 16.89 -65.31
CA ALA A 455 -46.65 17.67 -64.27
C ALA A 455 -46.75 16.99 -62.89
N HIS A 456 -47.91 16.42 -62.54
CA HIS A 456 -48.10 15.67 -61.30
C HIS A 456 -47.26 14.38 -61.25
N LEU A 457 -47.16 13.65 -62.36
CA LEU A 457 -46.27 12.49 -62.45
C LEU A 457 -44.80 12.88 -62.28
N ASP A 458 -44.38 14.01 -62.87
CA ASP A 458 -43.01 14.52 -62.72
C ASP A 458 -42.71 14.97 -61.28
N THR A 459 -43.69 15.54 -60.55
CA THR A 459 -43.52 15.87 -59.12
C THR A 459 -43.43 14.61 -58.28
N GLN A 460 -44.34 13.63 -58.48
CA GLN A 460 -44.29 12.35 -57.78
C GLN A 460 -42.97 11.60 -58.06
N ALA A 461 -42.47 11.61 -59.29
CA ALA A 461 -41.17 11.01 -59.63
C ALA A 461 -40.00 11.68 -58.89
N LYS A 462 -40.03 13.00 -58.70
CA LYS A 462 -39.01 13.72 -57.92
C LYS A 462 -39.08 13.36 -56.44
N GLU A 463 -40.28 13.29 -55.87
CA GLU A 463 -40.51 12.88 -54.48
C GLU A 463 -40.01 11.45 -54.23
N ILE A 464 -40.37 10.50 -55.09
CA ILE A 464 -39.90 9.11 -55.02
C ILE A 464 -38.36 9.06 -55.09
N ASN A 465 -37.74 9.86 -55.96
CA ASN A 465 -36.27 9.93 -56.05
C ASN A 465 -35.62 10.58 -54.82
N GLN A 466 -36.32 11.48 -54.11
CA GLN A 466 -35.86 12.04 -52.86
C GLN A 466 -35.96 11.01 -51.72
N LEU A 467 -37.11 10.35 -51.58
CA LEU A 467 -37.30 9.28 -50.59
C LEU A 467 -36.30 8.14 -50.80
N LYS A 468 -36.05 7.74 -52.05
CA LYS A 468 -35.04 6.73 -52.38
C LYS A 468 -33.62 7.12 -51.95
N ARG A 469 -33.26 8.41 -52.03
CA ARG A 469 -31.97 8.91 -51.55
C ARG A 469 -31.90 8.91 -50.02
N GLN A 470 -32.99 9.28 -49.35
CA GLN A 470 -33.07 9.24 -47.89
C GLN A 470 -32.98 7.81 -47.36
N ILE A 471 -33.68 6.85 -47.98
CA ILE A 471 -33.59 5.43 -47.62
C ILE A 471 -32.15 4.95 -47.71
N LYS A 472 -31.44 5.22 -48.81
CA LYS A 472 -30.03 4.84 -48.96
C LYS A 472 -29.12 5.45 -47.90
N GLN A 473 -29.38 6.70 -47.51
CA GLN A 473 -28.61 7.35 -46.46
C GLN A 473 -28.86 6.68 -45.09
N LEU A 474 -30.11 6.29 -44.81
CA LEU A 474 -30.47 5.58 -43.59
C LEU A 474 -29.87 4.17 -43.58
N GLU A 475 -29.90 3.44 -44.69
CA GLU A 475 -29.26 2.12 -44.83
C GLU A 475 -27.75 2.19 -44.56
N GLU A 476 -27.08 3.23 -45.06
CA GLU A 476 -25.64 3.42 -44.80
C GLU A 476 -25.37 3.81 -43.34
N GLN A 477 -26.23 4.64 -42.73
CA GLN A 477 -26.13 4.96 -41.31
C GLN A 477 -26.35 3.73 -40.43
N GLU A 478 -27.31 2.86 -40.78
CA GLU A 478 -27.54 1.59 -40.12
C GLU A 478 -26.31 0.67 -40.26
N ARG A 479 -25.73 0.56 -41.45
CA ARG A 479 -24.51 -0.22 -41.69
C ARG A 479 -23.37 0.23 -40.79
N VAL A 480 -23.09 1.54 -40.76
CA VAL A 480 -22.02 2.11 -39.92
C VAL A 480 -22.31 1.93 -38.43
N ALA A 481 -23.57 2.08 -38.00
CA ALA A 481 -23.97 1.82 -36.62
C ALA A 481 -23.77 0.35 -36.24
N ASN A 482 -24.12 -0.59 -37.11
CA ASN A 482 -23.90 -2.02 -36.89
C ASN A 482 -22.42 -2.36 -36.76
N GLU A 483 -21.56 -1.84 -37.65
CA GLU A 483 -20.11 -2.01 -37.56
C GLU A 483 -19.54 -1.43 -36.25
N SER A 484 -20.05 -0.28 -35.81
CA SER A 484 -19.69 0.32 -34.53
C SER A 484 -20.11 -0.53 -33.34
N VAL A 485 -21.31 -1.11 -33.37
CA VAL A 485 -21.81 -1.99 -32.30
C VAL A 485 -21.01 -3.28 -32.25
N GLU A 486 -20.68 -3.87 -33.40
CA GLU A 486 -19.82 -5.06 -33.49
C GLU A 486 -18.42 -4.80 -32.91
N GLY A 487 -17.82 -3.64 -33.22
CA GLY A 487 -16.55 -3.22 -32.62
C GLY A 487 -16.63 -3.10 -31.09
N LEU A 488 -17.66 -2.42 -30.58
CA LEU A 488 -17.89 -2.30 -29.13
C LEU A 488 -18.14 -3.66 -28.47
N MET A 489 -18.83 -4.60 -29.14
CA MET A 489 -19.02 -5.95 -28.64
C MET A 489 -17.70 -6.73 -28.52
N MET A 490 -16.78 -6.57 -29.49
CA MET A 490 -15.45 -7.17 -29.39
C MET A 490 -14.65 -6.58 -28.22
N ASP A 491 -14.67 -5.26 -28.06
CA ASP A 491 -13.97 -4.59 -26.95
C ASP A 491 -14.54 -5.03 -25.59
N ILE A 492 -15.87 -5.14 -25.46
CA ILE A 492 -16.52 -5.67 -24.25
C ILE A 492 -16.05 -7.10 -23.95
N ALA A 493 -16.01 -7.98 -24.95
CA ALA A 493 -15.56 -9.36 -24.76
C ALA A 493 -14.08 -9.41 -24.29
N THR A 494 -13.20 -8.60 -24.87
CA THR A 494 -11.80 -8.52 -24.44
C THR A 494 -11.65 -8.00 -23.00
N ALA A 495 -12.44 -6.99 -22.63
CA ALA A 495 -12.45 -6.44 -21.28
C ALA A 495 -13.00 -7.46 -20.26
N GLU A 496 -14.03 -8.24 -20.62
CA GLU A 496 -14.55 -9.31 -19.78
C GLU A 496 -13.51 -10.42 -19.53
N GLU A 497 -12.74 -10.80 -20.56
CA GLU A 497 -11.63 -11.74 -20.41
C GLU A 497 -10.51 -11.19 -19.52
N GLU A 498 -10.19 -9.91 -19.64
CA GLU A 498 -9.23 -9.24 -18.74
C GLU A 498 -9.72 -9.25 -17.31
N ILE A 499 -10.96 -8.85 -17.06
CA ILE A 499 -11.57 -8.91 -15.72
C ILE A 499 -11.52 -10.33 -15.15
N ALA A 500 -11.79 -11.36 -15.97
CA ALA A 500 -11.68 -12.75 -15.55
C ALA A 500 -10.24 -13.13 -15.17
N ARG A 501 -9.25 -12.70 -15.95
CA ARG A 501 -7.81 -12.90 -15.65
C ARG A 501 -7.39 -12.22 -14.34
N TRP A 502 -7.77 -10.97 -14.14
CA TRP A 502 -7.48 -10.23 -12.89
C TRP A 502 -8.16 -10.86 -11.68
N LYS A 503 -9.41 -11.32 -11.81
CA LYS A 503 -10.13 -12.03 -10.75
C LYS A 503 -9.41 -13.34 -10.37
N ALA A 504 -9.00 -14.13 -11.35
CA ALA A 504 -8.28 -15.38 -11.11
C ALA A 504 -6.92 -15.15 -10.41
N ALA A 505 -6.17 -14.13 -10.85
CA ALA A 505 -4.90 -13.75 -10.21
C ALA A 505 -5.10 -13.31 -8.74
N ALA A 506 -6.12 -12.48 -8.48
CA ALA A 506 -6.45 -12.03 -7.13
C ALA A 506 -6.88 -13.19 -6.21
N GLU A 507 -7.64 -14.15 -6.74
CA GLU A 507 -8.03 -15.35 -5.97
C GLU A 507 -6.83 -16.24 -5.66
N GLN A 508 -5.90 -16.39 -6.61
CA GLN A 508 -4.66 -17.13 -6.39
C GLN A 508 -3.76 -16.45 -5.35
N GLU A 509 -3.62 -15.13 -5.40
CA GLU A 509 -2.87 -14.36 -4.40
C GLU A 509 -3.52 -14.46 -3.01
N ALA A 510 -4.84 -14.36 -2.93
CA ALA A 510 -5.57 -14.56 -1.68
C ALA A 510 -5.40 -16.00 -1.13
N ALA A 511 -5.38 -17.01 -1.99
CA ALA A 511 -5.11 -18.40 -1.59
C ALA A 511 -3.67 -18.58 -1.10
N ALA A 512 -2.68 -17.99 -1.77
CA ALA A 512 -1.28 -17.99 -1.33
C ALA A 512 -1.12 -17.28 0.02
N GLY A 513 -1.77 -16.11 0.19
CA GLY A 513 -1.80 -15.38 1.46
C GLY A 513 -2.37 -16.21 2.60
N ARG A 514 -3.48 -16.93 2.38
CA ARG A 514 -4.06 -17.86 3.38
C ARG A 514 -3.12 -19.00 3.74
N ALA A 515 -2.39 -19.56 2.78
CA ALA A 515 -1.43 -20.64 3.04
C ALA A 515 -0.28 -20.16 3.93
N VAL A 516 0.27 -18.97 3.65
CA VAL A 516 1.31 -18.33 4.47
C VAL A 516 0.79 -18.02 5.87
N GLU A 517 -0.44 -17.54 6.01
CA GLU A 517 -1.05 -17.31 7.33
C GLU A 517 -1.15 -18.61 8.13
N GLN A 518 -1.56 -19.71 7.50
CA GLN A 518 -1.60 -21.03 8.15
C GLN A 518 -0.22 -21.49 8.59
N GLU A 519 0.82 -21.30 7.76
CA GLU A 519 2.21 -21.57 8.15
C GLU A 519 2.61 -20.77 9.39
N PHE A 520 2.33 -19.46 9.43
CA PHE A 520 2.61 -18.65 10.61
C PHE A 520 1.81 -19.09 11.84
N GLN A 521 0.55 -19.47 11.69
CA GLN A 521 -0.25 -20.01 12.79
C GLN A 521 0.37 -21.31 13.33
N THR A 522 0.87 -22.20 12.46
CA THR A 522 1.57 -23.41 12.91
C THR A 522 2.89 -23.10 13.60
N GLN A 523 3.69 -22.17 13.06
CA GLN A 523 4.93 -21.73 13.71
C GLN A 523 4.66 -21.12 15.09
N LEU A 524 3.64 -20.25 15.21
CA LEU A 524 3.24 -19.66 16.48
C LEU A 524 2.78 -20.71 17.49
N SER A 525 2.06 -21.75 17.07
CA SER A 525 1.65 -22.82 17.97
C SER A 525 2.84 -23.66 18.44
N THR A 526 3.82 -23.93 17.56
CA THR A 526 5.06 -24.61 17.95
C THR A 526 5.89 -23.80 18.92
N LEU A 527 6.10 -22.51 18.66
CA LEU A 527 6.84 -21.63 19.57
C LEU A 527 6.14 -21.45 20.92
N ARG A 528 4.80 -21.39 20.94
CA ARG A 528 4.04 -21.37 22.21
C ARG A 528 4.27 -22.63 23.02
N ARG A 529 4.23 -23.80 22.38
CA ARG A 529 4.52 -25.08 23.04
C ARG A 529 5.94 -25.10 23.61
N GLU A 530 6.94 -24.71 22.83
CA GLU A 530 8.34 -24.64 23.28
C GLU A 530 8.53 -23.66 24.45
N LEU A 531 7.84 -22.51 24.42
CA LEU A 531 7.85 -21.55 25.51
C LEU A 531 7.25 -22.15 26.79
N ASP A 532 6.15 -22.88 26.68
CA ASP A 532 5.51 -23.51 27.84
C ASP A 532 6.35 -24.67 28.40
N GLU A 533 7.00 -25.46 27.53
CA GLU A 533 7.99 -26.48 27.92
C GLU A 533 9.18 -25.85 28.67
N ALA A 534 9.72 -24.73 28.16
CA ALA A 534 10.81 -24.00 28.81
C ALA A 534 10.41 -23.42 30.17
N LYS A 535 9.17 -22.89 30.30
CA LYS A 535 8.64 -22.45 31.60
C LYS A 535 8.52 -23.59 32.59
N GLN A 536 8.05 -24.76 32.14
CA GLN A 536 7.94 -25.94 33.00
C GLN A 536 9.32 -26.41 33.47
N ALA A 537 10.29 -26.49 32.57
CA ALA A 537 11.67 -26.83 32.91
C ALA A 537 12.29 -25.81 33.90
N LEU A 538 11.99 -24.52 33.75
CA LEU A 538 12.41 -23.47 34.68
C LEU A 538 11.83 -23.72 36.07
N LEU A 539 10.51 -23.95 36.18
CA LEU A 539 9.84 -24.23 37.45
C LEU A 539 10.42 -25.46 38.16
N GLU A 540 10.70 -26.54 37.41
CA GLU A 540 11.36 -27.72 37.95
C GLU A 540 12.77 -27.42 38.47
N SER A 541 13.54 -26.59 37.76
CA SER A 541 14.88 -26.18 38.19
C SER A 541 14.83 -25.28 39.43
N GLU A 542 13.84 -24.40 39.53
CA GLU A 542 13.61 -23.55 40.70
C GLU A 542 13.24 -24.39 41.93
N ASN A 543 12.38 -25.39 41.77
CA ASN A 543 12.04 -26.33 42.84
C ASN A 543 13.26 -27.15 43.30
N LYS A 544 14.11 -27.62 42.36
CA LYS A 544 15.38 -28.29 42.69
C LYS A 544 16.34 -27.36 43.43
N LEU A 545 16.36 -26.07 43.07
CA LEU A 545 17.17 -25.06 43.74
C LEU A 545 16.67 -24.85 45.17
N LYS A 546 15.37 -24.62 45.36
CA LYS A 546 14.75 -24.48 46.69
C LYS A 546 15.03 -25.69 47.58
N PHE A 547 14.90 -26.91 47.07
CA PHE A 547 15.24 -28.12 47.83
C PHE A 547 16.73 -28.14 48.25
N LYS A 548 17.65 -27.73 47.37
CA LYS A 548 19.07 -27.61 47.71
C LYS A 548 19.34 -26.51 48.74
N GLU A 549 18.64 -25.38 48.65
CA GLU A 549 18.71 -24.30 49.64
C GLU A 549 18.22 -24.77 51.02
N GLU A 550 17.07 -25.45 51.08
CA GLU A 550 16.54 -26.04 52.31
C GLU A 550 17.49 -27.08 52.91
N THR A 551 18.07 -27.94 52.05
CA THR A 551 19.07 -28.93 52.48
C THR A 551 20.33 -28.26 53.02
N ALA A 552 20.81 -27.20 52.37
CA ALA A 552 21.95 -26.43 52.84
C ALA A 552 21.65 -25.70 54.16
N ALA A 553 20.46 -25.11 54.29
CA ALA A 553 20.01 -24.47 55.53
C ALA A 553 19.93 -25.48 56.68
N ALA A 554 19.40 -26.68 56.44
CA ALA A 554 19.37 -27.76 57.42
C ALA A 554 20.77 -28.22 57.83
N ALA A 555 21.69 -28.37 56.87
CA ALA A 555 23.09 -28.73 57.14
C ALA A 555 23.82 -27.65 57.96
N MET A 556 23.58 -26.36 57.65
CA MET A 556 24.12 -25.25 58.45
C MET A 556 23.56 -25.26 59.88
N ALA A 557 22.25 -25.46 60.06
CA ALA A 557 21.64 -25.56 61.38
C ALA A 557 22.18 -26.76 62.19
N ALA A 558 22.40 -27.90 61.53
CA ALA A 558 23.00 -29.08 62.16
C ALA A 558 24.46 -28.82 62.58
N ARG A 559 25.25 -28.14 61.75
CA ARG A 559 26.60 -27.73 62.10
C ARG A 559 26.60 -26.77 63.29
N ASP A 560 25.75 -25.75 63.30
CA ASP A 560 25.65 -24.80 64.40
C ASP A 560 25.26 -25.50 65.72
N ALA A 561 24.36 -26.48 65.66
CA ALA A 561 24.00 -27.31 66.81
C ALA A 561 25.19 -28.17 67.29
N ALA A 562 25.95 -28.75 66.36
CA ALA A 562 27.16 -29.51 66.68
C ALA A 562 28.26 -28.62 67.31
N GLU A 563 28.48 -27.41 66.79
CA GLU A 563 29.42 -26.44 67.36
C GLU A 563 29.00 -26.00 68.78
N LYS A 564 27.70 -25.78 69.01
CA LYS A 564 27.16 -25.50 70.37
C LYS A 564 27.39 -26.68 71.32
N SER A 565 27.15 -27.91 70.86
CA SER A 565 27.40 -29.13 71.64
C SER A 565 28.88 -29.29 71.99
N LEU A 566 29.77 -29.03 71.02
CA LEU A 566 31.22 -29.06 71.22
C LEU A 566 31.67 -28.01 72.26
N ARG A 567 31.20 -26.77 72.16
CA ARG A 567 31.50 -25.73 73.15
C ARG A 567 31.04 -26.11 74.56
N LEU A 568 29.87 -26.73 74.69
CA LEU A 568 29.39 -27.25 75.98
C LEU A 568 30.27 -28.38 76.51
N ALA A 569 30.77 -29.27 75.65
CA ALA A 569 31.71 -30.31 76.02
C ALA A 569 33.06 -29.71 76.48
N ASP A 570 33.60 -28.74 75.76
CA ASP A 570 34.83 -28.03 76.12
C ASP A 570 34.68 -27.32 77.48
N MET A 571 33.56 -26.63 77.72
CA MET A 571 33.26 -26.02 79.03
C MET A 571 33.13 -27.04 80.16
N ARG A 572 32.60 -28.24 79.90
CA ARG A 572 32.56 -29.33 80.89
C ARG A 572 33.97 -29.85 81.15
N ALA A 573 34.78 -30.01 80.10
CA ALA A 573 36.16 -30.48 80.20
C ALA A 573 37.06 -29.48 80.94
N THR A 574 36.89 -28.17 80.75
CA THR A 574 37.61 -27.15 81.54
C THR A 574 37.23 -27.23 83.02
N ARG A 575 35.94 -27.29 83.36
CA ARG A 575 35.50 -27.46 84.76
C ARG A 575 36.02 -28.74 85.40
N LEU A 576 36.06 -29.85 84.65
CA LEU A 576 36.64 -31.09 85.13
C LEU A 576 38.14 -30.96 85.37
N ARG A 577 38.87 -30.27 84.48
CA ARG A 577 40.30 -29.98 84.68
C ARG A 577 40.53 -29.11 85.92
N GLU A 578 39.79 -28.01 86.07
CA GLU A 578 39.84 -27.17 87.27
C GLU A 578 39.59 -28.00 88.53
N ARG A 579 38.59 -28.90 88.52
CA ARG A 579 38.31 -29.78 89.64
C ARG A 579 39.44 -30.80 89.92
N VAL A 580 40.08 -31.32 88.88
CA VAL A 580 41.25 -32.21 89.01
C VAL A 580 42.45 -31.44 89.57
N GLU A 581 42.68 -30.21 89.11
CA GLU A 581 43.72 -29.32 89.64
C GLU A 581 43.47 -28.99 91.12
N GLU A 582 42.23 -28.63 91.50
CA GLU A 582 41.83 -28.45 92.90
C GLU A 582 42.10 -29.72 93.74
N LEU A 583 41.72 -30.90 93.25
CA LEU A 583 41.96 -32.17 93.94
C LEU A 583 43.46 -32.50 94.02
N SER A 584 44.24 -32.14 93.00
CA SER A 584 45.70 -32.32 92.98
C SER A 584 46.38 -31.38 93.97
N GLN A 585 45.93 -30.12 94.04
CA GLN A 585 46.38 -29.15 95.03
C GLN A 585 46.02 -29.60 96.45
N GLN A 586 44.80 -30.12 96.66
CA GLN A 586 44.42 -30.76 97.94
C GLN A 586 45.31 -31.97 98.25
N LEU A 587 45.70 -32.77 97.25
CA LEU A 587 46.62 -33.89 97.44
C LEU A 587 48.00 -33.38 97.85
N GLU A 588 48.57 -32.41 97.14
CA GLU A 588 49.86 -31.79 97.48
C GLU A 588 49.82 -31.13 98.87
N GLU A 589 48.74 -30.44 99.24
CA GLU A 589 48.54 -29.90 100.59
C GLU A 589 48.43 -31.02 101.64
N SER A 590 47.76 -32.13 101.32
CA SER A 590 47.68 -33.30 102.21
C SER A 590 49.00 -34.05 102.33
N GLU A 591 49.83 -34.06 101.28
CA GLU A 591 51.16 -34.64 101.22
C GLU A 591 52.15 -33.77 102.00
N ASN A 592 52.11 -32.44 101.83
CA ASN A 592 52.86 -31.48 102.63
C ASN A 592 52.45 -31.50 104.11
N GLN A 593 51.16 -31.74 104.42
CA GLN A 593 50.71 -32.05 105.78
C GLN A 593 51.20 -33.43 106.27
N HIS A 594 51.26 -34.43 105.40
CA HIS A 594 51.80 -35.77 105.71
C HIS A 594 53.32 -35.77 105.93
N ASP A 595 54.06 -34.85 105.30
CA ASP A 595 55.51 -34.72 105.50
C ASP A 595 55.88 -34.21 106.91
N SER A 596 54.95 -33.55 107.60
CA SER A 596 55.08 -33.22 109.04
C SER A 596 54.66 -34.35 109.99
N ARG A 597 54.09 -35.44 109.47
CA ARG A 597 53.62 -36.63 110.22
C ARG A 597 54.23 -37.90 109.66
N ASN A 598 55.56 -37.91 109.67
CA ASN A 598 56.35 -39.06 109.27
C ASN A 598 56.08 -40.26 110.19
N ARG A 599 55.32 -41.26 109.69
CA ARG A 599 55.38 -42.72 109.95
C ARG A 599 54.03 -43.37 109.62
N SER A 600 54.01 -44.20 108.57
CA SER A 600 53.43 -45.56 108.57
C SER A 600 52.71 -45.92 107.27
N ARG A 601 53.26 -46.94 106.61
CA ARG A 601 52.63 -47.90 105.69
C ARG A 601 52.17 -47.40 104.30
N HIS A 602 53.04 -47.68 103.34
CA HIS A 602 52.67 -47.93 101.94
C HIS A 602 51.59 -49.02 101.88
N ARG A 603 50.45 -48.70 101.27
CA ARG A 603 49.52 -49.70 100.72
C ARG A 603 49.43 -49.46 99.22
N TYR A 604 50.06 -50.35 98.46
CA TYR A 604 49.76 -50.56 97.06
C TYR A 604 48.26 -50.85 96.93
N VAL A 605 47.54 -49.99 96.22
CA VAL A 605 46.21 -50.31 95.70
C VAL A 605 46.34 -50.33 94.18
N CYS A 606 46.45 -51.55 93.66
CA CYS A 606 46.28 -51.87 92.25
C CYS A 606 44.87 -51.45 91.81
N TRP A 607 44.77 -50.53 90.85
CA TRP A 607 43.49 -50.13 90.25
C TRP A 607 43.19 -51.04 89.03
N PRO A 608 42.02 -51.71 88.95
CA PRO A 608 41.73 -52.66 87.87
C PRO A 608 41.25 -51.96 86.59
N TRP A 609 41.92 -52.24 85.46
CA TRP A 609 41.53 -51.85 84.10
C TRP A 609 40.47 -52.81 83.53
N GLN A 610 39.19 -52.63 83.86
CA GLN A 610 38.11 -53.51 83.36
C GLN A 610 36.84 -52.78 82.88
N TRP A 611 36.97 -51.58 82.29
CA TRP A 611 35.83 -50.81 81.74
C TRP A 611 35.99 -50.43 80.25
N LEU A 612 36.76 -51.21 79.48
CA LEU A 612 36.68 -51.18 78.02
C LEU A 612 35.82 -52.36 77.56
N GLY A 613 34.51 -52.20 77.69
CA GLY A 613 33.49 -53.14 77.20
C GLY A 613 33.42 -53.15 75.67
N LEU A 614 34.37 -53.81 75.03
CA LEU A 614 34.27 -54.27 73.65
C LEU A 614 33.83 -55.75 73.68
N ASP A 615 32.54 -56.01 73.52
CA ASP A 615 32.04 -57.35 73.20
C ASP A 615 31.33 -57.33 71.84
N LEU A 616 31.85 -58.18 70.94
CA LEU A 616 31.22 -58.59 69.70
C LEU A 616 30.04 -59.55 69.98
N VAL A 617 28.91 -59.26 69.33
CA VAL A 617 27.91 -60.19 68.76
C VAL A 617 27.19 -61.18 69.71
N ARG A 618 25.92 -60.87 70.03
CA ARG A 618 24.83 -61.87 70.08
C ARG A 618 23.44 -61.22 69.96
N ASN A 619 22.74 -61.51 68.86
CA ASN A 619 21.28 -61.38 68.72
C ASN A 619 20.58 -62.45 69.58
N PRO A 620 19.40 -62.16 70.16
CA PRO A 620 18.14 -62.40 69.44
C PRO A 620 17.05 -61.33 69.63
N GLN A 621 16.10 -61.33 68.67
CA GLN A 621 14.69 -60.88 68.70
C GLN A 621 14.15 -60.38 70.07
N GLU A 622 13.40 -59.28 70.17
CA GLU A 622 12.25 -58.90 69.33
C GLU A 622 11.84 -57.43 69.62
N THR A 623 11.44 -56.73 68.55
CA THR A 623 10.42 -55.66 68.50
C THR A 623 10.40 -54.52 69.54
N ILE A 624 10.54 -53.28 69.05
CA ILE A 624 9.46 -52.28 68.99
C ILE A 624 9.92 -51.06 68.15
N GLN A 625 9.23 -50.89 67.01
CA GLN A 625 8.89 -49.64 66.31
C GLN A 625 10.01 -48.63 65.99
N SER A 626 10.64 -48.81 64.81
CA SER A 626 11.11 -47.69 64.01
C SER A 626 10.30 -47.62 62.72
N SER A 627 9.49 -46.58 62.59
CA SER A 627 8.82 -46.16 61.36
C SER A 627 9.86 -45.89 60.27
N ASN A 628 9.96 -46.80 59.30
CA ASN A 628 10.59 -46.52 58.02
C ASN A 628 9.98 -47.48 57.00
N GLU A 629 8.73 -47.21 56.62
CA GLU A 629 8.20 -47.61 55.33
C GLU A 629 8.35 -46.42 54.40
N MET A 630 9.29 -46.60 53.49
CA MET A 630 9.53 -45.78 52.32
C MET A 630 8.43 -46.10 51.33
N GLU A 631 7.25 -45.49 51.50
CA GLU A 631 6.22 -45.50 50.46
C GLU A 631 6.68 -44.57 49.34
N LEU A 632 7.26 -45.18 48.31
CA LEU A 632 7.33 -44.60 46.98
C LEU A 632 5.92 -44.55 46.42
N SER A 633 5.21 -43.46 46.68
CA SER A 633 4.00 -43.12 45.93
C SER A 633 4.41 -42.50 44.60
N GLU A 634 4.04 -43.19 43.53
CA GLU A 634 4.02 -42.70 42.15
C GLU A 634 3.37 -41.31 42.05
N PRO A 635 3.88 -40.40 41.20
CA PRO A 635 3.09 -39.27 40.74
C PRO A 635 2.16 -39.74 39.62
N LEU A 636 0.87 -39.58 39.85
CA LEU A 636 -0.16 -39.49 38.82
C LEU A 636 0.21 -38.43 37.78
N ILE A 637 -0.06 -38.77 36.50
CA ILE A 637 -0.19 -37.85 35.36
C ILE A 637 -1.37 -36.91 35.59
#